data_AF-A0A5E4CIR8-F1
#
_entry.id   AF-A0A5E4CIR8-F1
#
_cell.length_a   1.000
_cell.length_b   1.000
_cell.length_c   1.000
_cell.angle_alpha   90.00
_cell.angle_beta   90.00
_cell.angle_gamma   90.00
#
_symmetry.space_group_name_H-M   'P 1'
#
loop_
_entity.id
_entity.type
_entity.pdbx_description
1 polymer ?
#
loop_
_entity_poly.entity_id
_entity_poly.type
_entity_poly.pdbx_seq_one_letter_code
_entity_poly.pdbx_strand_id
1 'polypeptide(L)'
;MEEIIPLDSAKESLGTHLQSMEDRMECDSPEPHLLQDNESYLWLSMMSQSMGDDNISSLHTNEAEIESENMRKRFFRNLAMLLENKSNNTKIFSKAKYCQLIREVKEAKAKAKKESVDYRRLARFDVILVHGKEKLIEAINGKTDKIRYYLQSEDLFDILHDTHLSIGHGGRTRMEKELQAKYKNITKEVIMLYLTLCKPCQQKNSKLKKVLTSKIKEVNSRCQVDLIDMQLNPDGEYKFIMYYQDLHTKLSFLRSLKSKRPEEVAHALLDIFTIIGAPSVLQSNNGREFSSQIVSELSNICPELKIVHGKAQACQSQSSIEQTNEIQKRIFSWMQTNNSPHWTEFLWFIQMTPNRSYHRGVQQTPCEGTFRSEAKLDLSHSQLTEEFVAKLHRENELNQANRELENTLRAQYEENIETGIDSSDIEENLSITPNMAEKNPSESRLRFLSCVVCEKECTGANSCTSCLGNVHAICGVPSQHETEVCGHQITCSLCYETSSMKRKHNEIQRRLAVQPSKMLKSSETPFSPDTVGDWMANQTSLDFFVKKRHTFSEYRSSKKRNSNNRSHAEEVKTKRVHTSFTRKYDPSYIEFGFVAVIDGEVLKPQCIICGDVLANEAMKPSKLKRHLYLKHKEISSQPKEFFEKKSSELKTQPKKVFNVSHINISALRASYKVALPVAKSKTPYTIAETLVKDCIKEVCLEMLGESAAKKVAQVPLSNDTIARRIQELANDMEDQLIEQIKLAKYFSLQLDECRDIANLIILLVYVRFEHDDDIKEEFFFSASLPINTTSSELYEAVKNYIVDKCGLEFKFCVGVCSDAAASMTGKHSKVITQIKELAPECKTTHFFIHQDSLAMKKISAELHSVLTDIVKIVNYVKCNALNSRLFSLLCDNMEVDHKQLLLHAEIRWLSRGKILSRMFEIRNELLMFLQVKKPVWSQLFKDVNWIARLAYLSDIFSIFNDLNASMQGKNTTCFSMADKIEGQKQKLESWKNRVSTDCYDMFHNLTTFINEVGHDLDIAHLQKVISEHLRNLLEYLEFYFPSKEDPRIGNSWIQNPFLSSKDSLNLTITLHDKLLKLATDEGLKIKFENTASLASFWIKVKNEYPELAEIALKSLLLFPSTYLCETGLSTLSVIKTKHRNSLNIHYPLRVALSSIQPRLDKLTSKKQAHLSH
;
A
#
# COMPACT_ATOMS: atom_id res chain seq x y z
N MET A 1 -2.37 -59.04 34.44
CA MET A 1 -2.13 -59.89 35.62
C MET A 1 -0.69 -59.67 36.01
N GLU A 2 -0.48 -59.48 37.31
CA GLU A 2 0.75 -59.67 38.10
C GLU A 2 2.12 -59.20 37.55
N GLU A 3 2.78 -58.39 38.37
CA GLU A 3 4.19 -58.02 38.31
C GLU A 3 5.08 -59.20 38.79
N ILE A 4 6.40 -59.15 38.54
CA ILE A 4 7.45 -59.51 39.53
C ILE A 4 8.86 -59.12 39.03
N ILE A 5 9.64 -58.54 39.94
CA ILE A 5 10.98 -57.89 39.85
C ILE A 5 11.57 -57.98 41.29
N PRO A 6 12.90 -58.03 41.61
CA PRO A 6 14.12 -57.63 40.88
C PRO A 6 15.09 -58.82 40.55
N LEU A 7 16.42 -58.97 40.82
CA LEU A 7 17.43 -58.33 41.69
C LEU A 7 18.93 -58.60 41.31
N ASP A 8 19.73 -57.52 41.36
CA ASP A 8 21.17 -57.33 41.70
C ASP A 8 22.41 -57.92 40.96
N SER A 9 23.45 -57.04 40.99
CA SER A 9 24.90 -57.29 41.15
C SER A 9 25.88 -57.36 39.95
N ALA A 10 26.05 -56.21 39.28
CA ALA A 10 27.32 -55.47 39.07
C ALA A 10 28.65 -56.11 38.49
N LYS A 11 29.19 -55.41 37.47
CA LYS A 11 30.62 -55.05 37.15
C LYS A 11 31.36 -55.61 35.90
N GLU A 12 32.00 -54.64 35.20
CA GLU A 12 33.33 -54.65 34.52
C GLU A 12 33.59 -55.25 33.11
N SER A 13 33.36 -54.42 32.07
CA SER A 13 34.39 -53.89 31.12
C SER A 13 34.71 -54.51 29.72
N LEU A 14 34.91 -53.60 28.73
CA LEU A 14 35.76 -53.63 27.49
C LEU A 14 35.46 -54.60 26.30
N GLY A 15 35.65 -54.15 25.03
CA GLY A 15 35.77 -55.12 23.90
C GLY A 15 35.57 -54.81 22.37
N THR A 16 35.69 -53.58 21.84
CA THR A 16 36.09 -53.24 20.41
C THR A 16 35.75 -54.10 19.14
N HIS A 17 34.97 -53.51 18.20
CA HIS A 17 35.25 -53.17 16.76
C HIS A 17 35.53 -54.16 15.57
N LEU A 18 35.04 -53.73 14.37
CA LEU A 18 35.61 -53.77 12.97
C LEU A 18 35.27 -54.88 11.88
N GLN A 19 34.27 -54.60 11.02
CA GLN A 19 34.32 -54.28 9.55
C GLN A 19 34.81 -55.24 8.40
N SER A 20 33.94 -55.43 7.38
CA SER A 20 34.18 -55.78 5.93
C SER A 20 32.87 -55.46 5.10
N MET A 21 32.71 -55.41 3.76
CA MET A 21 33.45 -55.65 2.47
C MET A 21 33.53 -57.10 1.92
N GLU A 22 33.53 -57.41 0.59
CA GLU A 22 33.10 -56.78 -0.70
C GLU A 22 33.34 -57.80 -1.87
N ASP A 23 32.56 -57.89 -3.00
CA ASP A 23 33.01 -58.59 -4.27
C ASP A 23 32.10 -58.48 -5.56
N ARG A 24 32.71 -58.65 -6.77
CA ARG A 24 32.21 -59.05 -8.15
C ARG A 24 31.36 -58.12 -9.06
N MET A 25 31.43 -58.14 -10.42
CA MET A 25 32.37 -58.67 -11.46
C MET A 25 32.06 -58.05 -12.87
N GLU A 26 32.94 -58.21 -13.88
CA GLU A 26 32.92 -57.57 -15.24
C GLU A 26 32.66 -58.54 -16.44
N CYS A 27 32.38 -58.00 -17.66
CA CYS A 27 32.73 -58.53 -19.01
C CYS A 27 32.38 -57.56 -20.19
N ASP A 28 32.93 -57.79 -21.41
CA ASP A 28 33.18 -56.79 -22.49
C ASP A 28 32.39 -56.87 -23.84
N SER A 29 32.22 -55.69 -24.49
CA SER A 29 32.34 -55.27 -25.94
C SER A 29 31.83 -56.13 -27.14
N PRO A 30 31.82 -55.67 -28.44
CA PRO A 30 32.17 -54.36 -29.08
C PRO A 30 31.12 -53.77 -30.10
N GLU A 31 31.47 -52.70 -30.86
CA GLU A 31 30.66 -51.98 -31.89
C GLU A 31 30.75 -52.54 -33.34
N PRO A 32 29.99 -51.98 -34.33
CA PRO A 32 30.56 -50.96 -35.26
C PRO A 32 29.63 -49.80 -35.71
N HIS A 33 30.13 -48.87 -36.56
CA HIS A 33 29.62 -47.49 -36.81
C HIS A 33 28.79 -47.23 -38.11
N LEU A 34 28.43 -45.93 -38.31
CA LEU A 34 28.01 -45.17 -39.54
C LEU A 34 26.49 -45.20 -39.87
N LEU A 35 25.80 -44.12 -40.32
CA LEU A 35 26.17 -42.78 -40.86
C LEU A 35 25.12 -41.68 -40.49
N GLN A 36 25.47 -40.41 -40.79
CA GLN A 36 24.69 -39.15 -40.98
C GLN A 36 23.12 -39.14 -40.94
N ASP A 37 22.41 -38.06 -40.57
CA ASP A 37 22.76 -36.61 -40.57
C ASP A 37 21.91 -35.80 -39.54
N ASN A 38 22.29 -34.53 -39.30
CA ASN A 38 21.52 -33.34 -38.81
C ASN A 38 20.14 -33.55 -38.08
N GLU A 39 19.86 -33.00 -36.90
CA GLU A 39 20.11 -31.60 -36.48
C GLU A 39 20.13 -31.40 -34.93
N SER A 40 20.40 -30.18 -34.45
CA SER A 40 21.05 -29.91 -33.15
C SER A 40 20.19 -29.87 -31.87
N TYR A 41 20.54 -30.76 -30.93
CA TYR A 41 20.75 -30.55 -29.48
C TYR A 41 19.73 -29.79 -28.60
N LEU A 42 19.15 -30.55 -27.67
CA LEU A 42 18.81 -30.10 -26.31
C LEU A 42 19.70 -30.83 -25.29
N TRP A 43 20.02 -30.16 -24.16
CA TRP A 43 20.63 -30.71 -22.94
C TRP A 43 22.10 -31.20 -23.09
N LEU A 44 22.99 -31.18 -22.08
CA LEU A 44 22.86 -31.36 -20.62
C LEU A 44 23.79 -30.39 -19.84
N SER A 45 23.57 -30.26 -18.52
CA SER A 45 24.60 -29.78 -17.57
C SER A 45 24.26 -30.16 -16.12
N MET A 46 24.84 -31.28 -15.65
CA MET A 46 24.97 -31.60 -14.22
C MET A 46 26.29 -32.35 -13.98
N MET A 47 26.81 -32.18 -12.76
CA MET A 47 28.00 -32.81 -12.16
C MET A 47 29.38 -32.42 -12.72
N SER A 48 30.20 -31.85 -11.84
CA SER A 48 31.67 -31.77 -12.00
C SER A 48 32.35 -31.59 -10.62
N GLN A 49 32.74 -32.69 -9.99
CA GLN A 49 33.68 -32.80 -8.86
C GLN A 49 34.46 -34.11 -9.11
N SER A 50 35.77 -34.13 -9.39
CA SER A 50 36.95 -33.76 -8.57
C SER A 50 37.26 -34.82 -7.49
N MET A 51 38.45 -35.39 -7.33
CA MET A 51 39.79 -35.13 -7.93
C MET A 51 40.58 -36.45 -8.11
N GLY A 52 41.71 -36.40 -8.81
CA GLY A 52 42.79 -37.40 -8.76
C GLY A 52 44.02 -36.96 -9.56
N ASP A 53 45.16 -36.84 -8.88
CA ASP A 53 46.52 -37.25 -9.29
C ASP A 53 47.64 -36.36 -8.74
N ASP A 54 48.81 -36.97 -8.54
CA ASP A 54 49.91 -36.51 -7.69
C ASP A 54 50.99 -35.68 -8.40
N ASN A 55 51.96 -35.19 -7.61
CA ASN A 55 53.12 -34.41 -8.04
C ASN A 55 53.93 -35.04 -9.19
N ILE A 56 54.32 -34.21 -10.16
CA ILE A 56 55.67 -34.23 -10.76
C ILE A 56 56.04 -32.82 -11.24
N SER A 57 57.33 -32.50 -11.22
CA SER A 57 57.87 -31.16 -11.53
C SER A 57 58.58 -31.10 -12.90
N SER A 58 58.98 -29.87 -13.30
CA SER A 58 59.75 -29.48 -14.50
C SER A 58 58.95 -28.92 -15.70
N LEU A 59 59.67 -28.28 -16.63
CA LEU A 59 59.20 -27.64 -17.89
C LEU A 59 58.51 -26.26 -17.82
N HIS A 60 58.80 -25.43 -16.82
CA HIS A 60 58.61 -23.97 -16.96
C HIS A 60 59.65 -23.36 -17.93
N THR A 61 59.30 -23.29 -19.21
CA THR A 61 59.92 -22.35 -20.19
C THR A 61 59.02 -22.06 -21.39
N ASN A 62 58.33 -23.07 -21.94
CA ASN A 62 57.66 -22.95 -23.25
C ASN A 62 56.19 -22.46 -23.22
N GLU A 63 55.57 -22.35 -22.04
CA GLU A 63 54.13 -22.07 -21.92
C GLU A 63 53.71 -20.71 -22.49
N ALA A 64 54.54 -19.67 -22.32
CA ALA A 64 54.17 -18.29 -22.63
C ALA A 64 54.02 -18.01 -24.13
N GLU A 65 54.90 -18.56 -24.97
CA GLU A 65 54.82 -18.39 -26.43
C GLU A 65 53.65 -19.20 -27.02
N ILE A 66 53.47 -20.43 -26.54
CA ILE A 66 52.33 -21.29 -26.91
C ILE A 66 51.00 -20.62 -26.55
N GLU A 67 50.91 -19.98 -25.38
CA GLU A 67 49.72 -19.22 -24.97
C GLU A 67 49.45 -18.00 -25.86
N SER A 68 50.49 -17.22 -26.20
CA SER A 68 50.34 -16.04 -27.07
C SER A 68 49.85 -16.43 -28.47
N GLU A 69 50.42 -17.47 -29.08
CA GLU A 69 50.03 -17.94 -30.41
C GLU A 69 48.63 -18.59 -30.43
N ASN A 70 48.23 -19.25 -29.34
CA ASN A 70 46.85 -19.73 -29.14
C ASN A 70 45.87 -18.55 -29.00
N MET A 71 46.26 -17.46 -28.33
CA MET A 71 45.48 -16.22 -28.24
C MET A 71 45.35 -15.53 -29.61
N ARG A 72 46.43 -15.46 -30.40
CA ARG A 72 46.46 -14.93 -31.78
C ARG A 72 45.42 -15.63 -32.66
N LYS A 73 45.45 -16.96 -32.68
CA LYS A 73 44.52 -17.80 -33.46
C LYS A 73 43.06 -17.61 -33.02
N ARG A 74 42.78 -17.56 -31.71
CA ARG A 74 41.43 -17.29 -31.16
C ARG A 74 40.92 -15.89 -31.53
N PHE A 75 41.79 -14.87 -31.47
CA PHE A 75 41.43 -13.50 -31.83
C PHE A 75 41.01 -13.40 -33.30
N PHE A 76 41.79 -13.94 -34.24
CA PHE A 76 41.44 -13.88 -35.66
C PHE A 76 40.19 -14.68 -36.01
N ARG A 77 39.96 -15.85 -35.39
CA ARG A 77 38.73 -16.64 -35.56
C ARG A 77 37.49 -15.86 -35.14
N ASN A 78 37.54 -15.19 -33.99
CA ASN A 78 36.43 -14.38 -33.49
C ASN A 78 36.27 -13.05 -34.27
N LEU A 79 37.35 -12.50 -34.81
CA LEU A 79 37.32 -11.31 -35.66
C LEU A 79 36.64 -11.61 -37.01
N ALA A 80 36.83 -12.80 -37.59
CA ALA A 80 36.13 -13.23 -38.79
C ALA A 80 34.60 -13.26 -38.57
N MET A 81 34.13 -13.96 -37.53
CA MET A 81 32.70 -14.00 -37.18
C MET A 81 32.11 -12.60 -36.90
N LEU A 82 32.89 -11.68 -36.32
CA LEU A 82 32.46 -10.30 -36.07
C LEU A 82 32.33 -9.47 -37.37
N LEU A 83 33.11 -9.80 -38.40
CA LEU A 83 33.06 -9.17 -39.73
C LEU A 83 31.92 -9.74 -40.59
N GLU A 84 31.69 -11.05 -40.56
CA GLU A 84 30.59 -11.72 -41.29
C GLU A 84 29.21 -11.17 -40.86
N ASN A 85 29.02 -10.91 -39.58
CA ASN A 85 27.79 -10.35 -39.02
C ASN A 85 27.58 -8.84 -39.32
N LYS A 86 28.40 -8.19 -40.17
CA LYS A 86 28.32 -6.74 -40.45
C LYS A 86 28.52 -6.41 -41.94
N SER A 87 27.40 -6.19 -42.64
CA SER A 87 27.39 -5.88 -44.08
C SER A 87 28.15 -4.59 -44.45
N ASN A 88 29.11 -4.74 -45.37
CA ASN A 88 29.76 -3.75 -46.24
C ASN A 88 30.42 -2.47 -45.67
N ASN A 89 30.17 -2.07 -44.42
CA ASN A 89 30.69 -0.83 -43.82
C ASN A 89 31.78 -1.05 -42.75
N THR A 90 32.51 -2.16 -42.83
CA THR A 90 33.61 -2.49 -41.92
C THR A 90 34.81 -1.56 -42.16
N LYS A 91 35.32 -0.92 -41.09
CA LYS A 91 36.48 0.00 -41.14
C LYS A 91 37.84 -0.72 -41.23
N ILE A 92 37.84 -2.05 -41.04
CA ILE A 92 39.03 -2.90 -41.07
C ILE A 92 39.31 -3.28 -42.51
N PHE A 93 40.57 -3.17 -42.95
CA PHE A 93 40.98 -3.48 -44.31
C PHE A 93 41.72 -4.82 -44.35
N SER A 94 41.31 -5.72 -45.24
CA SER A 94 42.15 -6.84 -45.66
C SER A 94 43.38 -6.29 -46.41
N LYS A 95 44.48 -7.05 -46.41
CA LYS A 95 45.74 -6.71 -47.08
C LYS A 95 45.57 -6.31 -48.54
N ALA A 96 44.79 -7.09 -49.30
CA ALA A 96 44.43 -6.78 -50.68
C ALA A 96 43.72 -5.42 -50.82
N LYS A 97 42.72 -5.15 -49.98
CA LYS A 97 41.96 -3.87 -49.98
C LYS A 97 42.82 -2.68 -49.52
N TYR A 98 43.78 -2.90 -48.62
CA TYR A 98 44.73 -1.90 -48.18
C TYR A 98 45.69 -1.49 -49.30
N CYS A 99 46.32 -2.47 -49.97
CA CYS A 99 47.18 -2.23 -51.13
C CYS A 99 46.42 -1.60 -52.31
N GLN A 100 45.18 -2.03 -52.56
CA GLN A 100 44.31 -1.41 -53.56
C GLN A 100 44.06 0.07 -53.24
N LEU A 101 43.71 0.42 -52.00
CA LEU A 101 43.50 1.82 -51.60
C LEU A 101 44.76 2.69 -51.75
N ILE A 102 45.94 2.15 -51.45
CA ILE A 102 47.21 2.87 -51.68
C ILE A 102 47.40 3.18 -53.18
N ARG A 103 47.12 2.20 -54.06
CA ARG A 103 47.19 2.40 -55.51
C ARG A 103 46.16 3.40 -56.01
N GLU A 104 44.89 3.26 -55.62
CA GLU A 104 43.80 4.16 -56.01
C GLU A 104 44.03 5.61 -55.55
N VAL A 105 44.65 5.83 -54.38
CA VAL A 105 45.00 7.17 -53.89
C VAL A 105 46.13 7.80 -54.72
N LYS A 106 47.14 7.01 -55.13
CA LYS A 106 48.20 7.46 -56.04
C LYS A 106 47.65 7.82 -57.43
N GLU A 107 46.83 6.94 -57.99
CA GLU A 107 46.13 7.16 -59.28
C GLU A 107 45.27 8.44 -59.20
N ALA A 108 44.47 8.60 -58.14
CA ALA A 108 43.68 9.80 -57.90
C ALA A 108 44.53 11.08 -57.72
N LYS A 109 45.74 11.00 -57.15
CA LYS A 109 46.67 12.15 -57.08
C LYS A 109 47.21 12.55 -58.46
N ALA A 110 47.62 11.57 -59.27
CA ALA A 110 48.23 11.77 -60.59
C ALA A 110 47.23 12.20 -61.70
N LYS A 111 45.95 11.85 -61.56
CA LYS A 111 44.89 12.11 -62.54
C LYS A 111 44.60 13.61 -62.71
N ALA A 112 44.72 14.12 -63.94
CA ALA A 112 44.59 15.55 -64.24
C ALA A 112 43.15 16.10 -64.11
N LYS A 113 42.14 15.34 -64.56
CA LYS A 113 40.72 15.61 -64.28
C LYS A 113 40.21 14.58 -63.25
N LYS A 114 39.89 15.05 -62.05
CA LYS A 114 39.45 14.22 -60.91
C LYS A 114 37.93 14.08 -60.88
N GLU A 115 37.45 12.88 -60.62
CA GLU A 115 36.02 12.60 -60.49
C GLU A 115 35.52 12.75 -59.05
N SER A 116 34.19 12.75 -58.86
CA SER A 116 33.54 12.82 -57.55
C SER A 116 34.02 11.73 -56.56
N VAL A 117 34.44 10.56 -57.06
CA VAL A 117 35.01 9.48 -56.22
C VAL A 117 36.45 9.80 -55.81
N ASP A 118 37.24 10.39 -56.71
CA ASP A 118 38.65 10.73 -56.48
C ASP A 118 38.77 11.83 -55.42
N TYR A 119 37.95 12.88 -55.49
CA TYR A 119 37.85 13.89 -54.43
C TYR A 119 37.44 13.27 -53.08
N ARG A 120 36.48 12.32 -53.07
CA ARG A 120 36.06 11.62 -51.85
C ARG A 120 37.11 10.65 -51.29
N ARG A 121 38.01 10.11 -52.12
CA ARG A 121 39.19 9.34 -51.69
C ARG A 121 40.24 10.27 -51.06
N LEU A 122 40.65 11.31 -51.78
CA LEU A 122 41.72 12.24 -51.36
C LEU A 122 41.34 13.06 -50.12
N ALA A 123 40.06 13.36 -49.90
CA ALA A 123 39.59 14.02 -48.67
C ALA A 123 39.61 13.11 -47.42
N ARG A 124 39.98 11.83 -47.55
CA ARG A 124 39.95 10.83 -46.47
C ARG A 124 41.29 10.11 -46.27
N PHE A 125 42.03 9.88 -47.35
CA PHE A 125 43.24 9.07 -47.36
C PHE A 125 44.40 9.80 -48.05
N ASP A 126 45.59 9.66 -47.48
CA ASP A 126 46.86 9.95 -48.14
C ASP A 126 47.84 8.77 -47.95
N VAL A 127 48.97 8.76 -48.66
CA VAL A 127 50.01 7.73 -48.62
C VAL A 127 51.35 8.40 -48.29
N ILE A 128 52.04 7.88 -47.27
CA ILE A 128 53.37 8.34 -46.87
C ILE A 128 54.37 7.17 -46.95
N LEU A 129 55.61 7.47 -47.34
CA LEU A 129 56.70 6.50 -47.38
C LEU A 129 57.42 6.50 -46.03
N VAL A 130 57.45 5.36 -45.34
CA VAL A 130 58.06 5.19 -44.01
C VAL A 130 58.97 3.97 -44.03
N HIS A 131 60.28 4.19 -43.88
CA HIS A 131 61.32 3.14 -43.95
C HIS A 131 61.20 2.27 -45.22
N GLY A 132 61.03 2.90 -46.38
CA GLY A 132 60.90 2.23 -47.68
C GLY A 132 59.57 1.49 -47.92
N LYS A 133 58.64 1.48 -46.95
CA LYS A 133 57.30 0.89 -47.09
C LYS A 133 56.23 1.97 -47.15
N GLU A 134 55.27 1.79 -48.04
CA GLU A 134 54.14 2.71 -48.21
C GLU A 134 53.06 2.44 -47.16
N LYS A 135 52.62 3.48 -46.47
CA LYS A 135 51.55 3.39 -45.47
C LYS A 135 50.44 4.39 -45.74
N LEU A 136 49.21 3.91 -45.64
CA LEU A 136 47.99 4.70 -45.77
C LEU A 136 47.75 5.49 -44.47
N ILE A 137 47.49 6.79 -44.58
CA ILE A 137 47.25 7.72 -43.47
C ILE A 137 45.95 8.49 -43.68
N GLU A 138 45.45 9.12 -42.61
CA GLU A 138 44.37 10.11 -42.71
C GLU A 138 44.86 11.38 -43.43
N ALA A 139 44.04 11.92 -44.34
CA ALA A 139 44.39 13.08 -45.14
C ALA A 139 44.69 14.32 -44.27
N ILE A 140 45.82 14.98 -44.54
CA ILE A 140 46.36 16.06 -43.70
C ILE A 140 45.65 17.39 -44.01
N ASN A 141 44.49 17.60 -43.39
CA ASN A 141 43.84 18.91 -43.31
C ASN A 141 44.53 19.73 -42.20
N GLY A 142 45.10 20.89 -42.55
CA GLY A 142 46.03 21.68 -41.74
C GLY A 142 45.47 22.33 -40.47
N LYS A 143 45.03 21.51 -39.50
CA LYS A 143 44.61 21.93 -38.15
C LYS A 143 45.16 21.03 -37.01
N THR A 144 45.91 19.96 -37.32
CA THR A 144 46.61 19.12 -36.33
C THR A 144 47.84 18.43 -36.90
N ASP A 145 49.02 18.57 -36.25
CA ASP A 145 50.28 17.95 -36.68
C ASP A 145 50.38 16.43 -36.42
N LYS A 146 49.27 15.77 -36.05
CA LYS A 146 49.25 14.37 -35.62
C LYS A 146 48.75 13.45 -36.73
N ILE A 147 49.70 13.00 -37.56
CA ILE A 147 49.48 11.96 -38.58
C ILE A 147 48.94 10.69 -37.92
N ARG A 148 47.81 10.16 -38.43
CA ARG A 148 47.22 8.89 -37.98
C ARG A 148 47.26 7.87 -39.11
N TYR A 149 47.71 6.66 -38.80
CA TYR A 149 47.87 5.58 -39.76
C TYR A 149 46.60 4.71 -39.85
N TYR A 150 46.37 4.13 -41.03
CA TYR A 150 45.47 3.02 -41.23
C TYR A 150 46.26 1.71 -41.18
N LEU A 151 45.69 0.68 -40.54
CA LEU A 151 46.27 -0.66 -40.43
C LEU A 151 45.54 -1.66 -41.34
N GLN A 152 46.30 -2.68 -41.77
CA GLN A 152 45.76 -3.92 -42.33
C GLN A 152 45.30 -4.85 -41.19
N SER A 153 44.46 -5.84 -41.51
CA SER A 153 43.93 -6.79 -40.54
C SER A 153 44.98 -7.66 -39.85
N GLU A 154 46.08 -8.00 -40.53
CA GLU A 154 47.13 -8.90 -40.03
C GLU A 154 47.90 -8.31 -38.83
N ASP A 155 48.29 -7.04 -38.91
CA ASP A 155 49.05 -6.32 -37.88
C ASP A 155 48.21 -6.01 -36.62
N LEU A 156 46.90 -6.25 -36.68
CA LEU A 156 45.93 -5.76 -35.71
C LEU A 156 46.06 -6.42 -34.33
N PHE A 157 46.47 -7.70 -34.28
CA PHE A 157 46.69 -8.40 -33.01
C PHE A 157 47.96 -7.89 -32.31
N ASP A 158 49.08 -7.83 -33.05
CA ASP A 158 50.40 -7.46 -32.49
C ASP A 158 50.38 -6.05 -31.91
N ILE A 159 49.83 -5.08 -32.66
CA ILE A 159 49.71 -3.69 -32.22
C ILE A 159 48.79 -3.56 -30.99
N LEU A 160 47.78 -4.40 -30.85
CA LEU A 160 46.95 -4.46 -29.64
C LEU A 160 47.69 -5.09 -28.46
N HIS A 161 48.46 -6.15 -28.71
CA HIS A 161 49.25 -6.87 -27.71
C HIS A 161 50.36 -5.96 -27.12
N ASP A 162 51.21 -5.40 -27.98
CA ASP A 162 52.30 -4.49 -27.60
C ASP A 162 51.78 -3.27 -26.84
N THR A 163 50.72 -2.62 -27.37
CA THR A 163 50.11 -1.46 -26.71
C THR A 163 49.53 -1.84 -25.36
N HIS A 164 48.93 -3.03 -25.23
CA HIS A 164 48.35 -3.50 -23.97
C HIS A 164 49.39 -3.83 -22.90
N LEU A 165 50.51 -4.46 -23.29
CA LEU A 165 51.64 -4.72 -22.41
C LEU A 165 52.33 -3.42 -21.97
N SER A 166 52.63 -2.51 -22.92
CA SER A 166 53.34 -1.26 -22.62
C SER A 166 52.58 -0.31 -21.67
N ILE A 167 51.25 -0.43 -21.58
CA ILE A 167 50.43 0.35 -20.64
C ILE A 167 50.10 -0.43 -19.34
N GLY A 168 50.72 -1.60 -19.13
CA GLY A 168 50.59 -2.42 -17.91
C GLY A 168 49.22 -3.08 -17.75
N HIS A 169 48.74 -3.80 -18.77
CA HIS A 169 47.39 -4.41 -18.81
C HIS A 169 46.26 -3.40 -18.62
N GLY A 170 46.40 -2.21 -19.23
CA GLY A 170 45.43 -1.13 -19.13
C GLY A 170 44.08 -1.47 -19.76
N GLY A 171 43.00 -1.18 -19.04
CA GLY A 171 41.63 -1.40 -19.52
C GLY A 171 41.23 -0.51 -20.71
N ARG A 172 40.05 -0.81 -21.31
CA ARG A 172 39.62 -0.30 -22.62
C ARG A 172 39.88 1.19 -22.84
N THR A 173 39.48 2.06 -21.92
CA THR A 173 39.60 3.52 -22.08
C THR A 173 41.05 4.00 -22.23
N ARG A 174 42.02 3.29 -21.62
CA ARG A 174 43.46 3.61 -21.75
C ARG A 174 44.01 3.12 -23.09
N MET A 175 43.71 1.87 -23.49
CA MET A 175 44.03 1.37 -24.83
C MET A 175 43.42 2.26 -25.92
N GLU A 176 42.14 2.63 -25.78
CA GLU A 176 41.41 3.44 -26.75
C GLU A 176 42.06 4.81 -26.96
N LYS A 177 42.52 5.46 -25.88
CA LYS A 177 43.23 6.75 -25.92
C LYS A 177 44.56 6.67 -26.68
N GLU A 178 45.40 5.69 -26.35
CA GLU A 178 46.72 5.53 -27.01
C GLU A 178 46.58 5.10 -28.48
N LEU A 179 45.69 4.14 -28.76
CA LEU A 179 45.49 3.61 -30.10
C LEU A 179 44.87 4.63 -31.04
N GLN A 180 43.86 5.40 -30.60
CA GLN A 180 43.25 6.44 -31.45
C GLN A 180 44.17 7.66 -31.66
N ALA A 181 45.21 7.85 -30.85
CA ALA A 181 46.22 8.88 -31.07
C ALA A 181 47.14 8.56 -32.26
N LYS A 182 47.38 7.27 -32.54
CA LYS A 182 48.30 6.78 -33.60
C LYS A 182 47.58 6.18 -34.81
N TYR A 183 46.41 5.58 -34.62
CA TYR A 183 45.71 4.76 -35.62
C TYR A 183 44.24 5.18 -35.80
N LYS A 184 43.74 5.11 -37.04
CA LYS A 184 42.40 5.62 -37.39
C LYS A 184 41.30 4.58 -37.50
N ASN A 185 41.63 3.31 -37.78
CA ASN A 185 40.63 2.25 -38.04
C ASN A 185 40.47 1.19 -36.94
N ILE A 186 41.24 1.23 -35.86
CA ILE A 186 41.00 0.37 -34.68
C ILE A 186 39.67 0.80 -34.02
N THR A 187 38.72 -0.12 -33.87
CA THR A 187 37.42 0.17 -33.26
C THR A 187 37.35 -0.28 -31.80
N LYS A 188 36.40 0.32 -31.05
CA LYS A 188 36.05 -0.07 -29.67
C LYS A 188 35.79 -1.56 -29.50
N GLU A 189 35.21 -2.19 -30.52
CA GLU A 189 34.80 -3.60 -30.53
C GLU A 189 36.01 -4.54 -30.62
N VAL A 190 36.99 -4.21 -31.48
CA VAL A 190 38.24 -4.98 -31.61
C VAL A 190 39.06 -4.92 -30.31
N ILE A 191 39.14 -3.73 -29.68
CA ILE A 191 39.83 -3.56 -28.38
C ILE A 191 39.14 -4.41 -27.29
N MET A 192 37.80 -4.45 -27.27
CA MET A 192 37.05 -5.32 -26.36
C MET A 192 37.32 -6.81 -26.65
N LEU A 193 37.31 -7.23 -27.91
CA LEU A 193 37.57 -8.62 -28.30
C LEU A 193 38.95 -9.09 -27.81
N TYR A 194 39.99 -8.27 -28.00
CA TYR A 194 41.32 -8.55 -27.47
C TYR A 194 41.32 -8.65 -25.93
N LEU A 195 40.72 -7.67 -25.24
CA LEU A 195 40.61 -7.68 -23.78
C LEU A 195 39.82 -8.87 -23.22
N THR A 196 38.88 -9.44 -23.98
CA THR A 196 38.16 -10.66 -23.58
C THR A 196 38.97 -11.94 -23.73
N LEU A 197 40.14 -11.93 -24.39
CA LEU A 197 41.02 -13.09 -24.58
C LEU A 197 42.27 -13.07 -23.69
N CYS A 198 42.69 -11.90 -23.21
CA CYS A 198 43.87 -11.75 -22.35
C CYS A 198 43.62 -12.27 -20.92
N LYS A 199 44.19 -13.43 -20.55
CA LYS A 199 44.04 -14.07 -19.22
C LYS A 199 44.25 -13.12 -18.03
N PRO A 200 45.35 -12.34 -17.92
CA PRO A 200 45.53 -11.37 -16.82
C PRO A 200 44.40 -10.34 -16.71
N CYS A 201 43.80 -9.94 -17.84
CA CYS A 201 42.63 -9.05 -17.84
C CYS A 201 41.33 -9.78 -17.53
N GLN A 202 41.13 -11.04 -17.96
CA GLN A 202 39.99 -11.86 -17.51
C GLN A 202 40.01 -12.02 -15.98
N GLN A 203 41.17 -12.35 -15.41
CA GLN A 203 41.37 -12.51 -13.96
C GLN A 203 41.12 -11.19 -13.20
N LYS A 204 41.60 -10.05 -13.70
CA LYS A 204 41.29 -8.72 -13.12
C LYS A 204 39.83 -8.27 -13.35
N ASN A 205 39.17 -8.78 -14.40
CA ASN A 205 37.74 -8.57 -14.69
C ASN A 205 36.82 -9.57 -13.95
N SER A 206 37.34 -10.33 -12.98
CA SER A 206 36.55 -11.14 -12.04
C SER A 206 35.58 -10.33 -11.15
N LYS A 207 35.62 -8.98 -11.24
CA LYS A 207 34.60 -8.08 -10.69
C LYS A 207 33.24 -8.25 -11.38
N LEU A 208 32.53 -9.28 -10.94
CA LEU A 208 31.07 -9.38 -10.88
C LEU A 208 30.31 -8.93 -12.15
N LYS A 209 30.02 -9.90 -13.03
CA LYS A 209 28.74 -9.82 -13.75
C LYS A 209 27.64 -9.64 -12.69
N LYS A 210 26.80 -8.61 -12.84
CA LYS A 210 25.52 -8.54 -12.12
C LYS A 210 24.68 -9.74 -12.56
N VAL A 211 24.74 -10.82 -11.80
CA VAL A 211 23.60 -11.74 -11.69
C VAL A 211 22.44 -10.88 -11.21
N LEU A 212 21.34 -10.86 -11.97
CA LEU A 212 20.15 -10.14 -11.55
C LEU A 212 19.52 -10.93 -10.40
N THR A 213 19.94 -10.64 -9.17
CA THR A 213 19.34 -11.22 -7.97
C THR A 213 17.83 -10.99 -8.01
N SER A 214 17.06 -12.03 -7.74
CA SER A 214 15.63 -11.93 -7.53
C SER A 214 15.36 -10.79 -6.54
N LYS A 215 14.44 -9.87 -6.88
CA LYS A 215 13.96 -8.89 -5.92
C LYS A 215 13.43 -9.67 -4.71
N ILE A 216 14.07 -9.49 -3.55
CA ILE A 216 13.53 -9.91 -2.26
C ILE A 216 12.18 -9.19 -2.15
N LYS A 217 11.08 -9.96 -2.02
CA LYS A 217 9.72 -9.42 -2.12
C LYS A 217 9.10 -9.05 -0.78
N GLU A 218 9.66 -9.56 0.32
CA GLU A 218 9.06 -9.54 1.65
C GLU A 218 10.04 -8.92 2.66
N VAL A 219 9.51 -8.04 3.50
CA VAL A 219 10.18 -7.40 4.64
C VAL A 219 10.73 -8.47 5.58
N ASN A 220 11.91 -8.23 6.18
CA ASN A 220 12.56 -9.11 7.16
C ASN A 220 12.87 -10.54 6.67
N SER A 221 12.66 -10.89 5.40
CA SER A 221 12.88 -12.25 4.88
C SER A 221 14.35 -12.66 4.78
N ARG A 222 15.28 -11.69 4.72
CA ARG A 222 16.73 -11.93 4.78
C ARG A 222 17.47 -10.77 5.42
N CYS A 223 18.12 -11.04 6.55
CA CYS A 223 18.71 -10.02 7.41
C CYS A 223 20.18 -10.34 7.73
N GLN A 224 20.90 -9.32 8.16
CA GLN A 224 22.34 -9.37 8.39
C GLN A 224 22.71 -8.91 9.81
N VAL A 225 23.68 -9.59 10.42
CA VAL A 225 24.23 -9.33 11.75
C VAL A 225 25.74 -9.18 11.68
N ASP A 226 26.25 -8.06 12.18
CA ASP A 226 27.69 -7.78 12.29
C ASP A 226 28.02 -7.21 13.67
N LEU A 227 29.28 -7.29 14.08
CA LEU A 227 29.76 -6.74 15.36
C LEU A 227 30.75 -5.59 15.12
N ILE A 228 30.47 -4.42 15.69
CA ILE A 228 31.38 -3.27 15.75
C ILE A 228 32.27 -3.42 16.99
N ASP A 229 33.56 -3.21 16.83
CA ASP A 229 34.51 -3.24 17.94
C ASP A 229 34.66 -1.87 18.60
N MET A 230 34.43 -1.83 19.91
CA MET A 230 34.54 -0.64 20.76
C MET A 230 35.53 -0.85 21.92
N GLN A 231 36.37 -1.90 21.89
CA GLN A 231 37.33 -2.21 22.98
C GLN A 231 38.28 -1.05 23.33
N LEU A 232 38.58 -0.17 22.36
CA LEU A 232 39.43 1.01 22.56
C LEU A 232 38.71 2.18 23.27
N ASN A 233 37.38 2.14 23.34
CA ASN A 233 36.53 3.14 23.99
C ASN A 233 35.32 2.44 24.67
N PRO A 234 35.55 1.59 25.70
CA PRO A 234 34.48 0.82 26.32
C PRO A 234 33.57 1.71 27.17
N ASP A 235 32.29 1.35 27.27
CA ASP A 235 31.31 2.02 28.11
C ASP A 235 30.88 1.08 29.24
N GLY A 236 31.51 1.25 30.41
CA GLY A 236 31.41 0.33 31.53
C GLY A 236 31.84 -1.09 31.13
N GLU A 237 30.90 -2.04 31.18
CA GLU A 237 31.14 -3.44 30.78
C GLU A 237 30.99 -3.67 29.27
N TYR A 238 30.38 -2.74 28.53
CA TYR A 238 30.07 -2.89 27.11
C TYR A 238 31.28 -2.56 26.24
N LYS A 239 31.64 -3.49 25.35
CA LYS A 239 32.87 -3.48 24.56
C LYS A 239 32.64 -3.66 23.06
N PHE A 240 31.41 -4.03 22.67
CA PHE A 240 31.03 -4.28 21.29
C PHE A 240 29.61 -3.74 21.04
N ILE A 241 29.28 -3.51 19.78
CA ILE A 241 27.91 -3.16 19.36
C ILE A 241 27.47 -4.15 18.29
N MET A 242 26.35 -4.83 18.52
CA MET A 242 25.69 -5.59 17.47
C MET A 242 24.97 -4.65 16.52
N TYR A 243 25.22 -4.81 15.23
CA TYR A 243 24.50 -4.17 14.14
C TYR A 243 23.64 -5.20 13.41
N TYR A 244 22.32 -4.98 13.40
CA TYR A 244 21.36 -5.78 12.63
C TYR A 244 20.75 -4.93 11.51
N GLN A 245 20.61 -5.48 10.30
CA GLN A 245 19.94 -4.81 9.17
C GLN A 245 19.04 -5.79 8.40
N ASP A 246 17.79 -5.39 8.13
CA ASP A 246 16.97 -6.01 7.07
C ASP A 246 17.48 -5.59 5.69
N LEU A 247 17.87 -6.55 4.85
CA LEU A 247 18.43 -6.26 3.54
C LEU A 247 17.40 -5.69 2.56
N HIS A 248 16.10 -5.90 2.78
CA HIS A 248 14.99 -5.39 1.96
C HIS A 248 14.69 -3.92 2.29
N THR A 249 14.27 -3.63 3.52
CA THR A 249 13.85 -2.27 3.94
C THR A 249 15.00 -1.34 4.29
N LYS A 250 16.18 -1.89 4.63
CA LYS A 250 17.32 -1.21 5.27
C LYS A 250 17.07 -0.78 6.72
N LEU A 251 16.00 -1.27 7.35
CA LEU A 251 15.73 -1.02 8.76
C LEU A 251 16.88 -1.59 9.61
N SER A 252 17.46 -0.73 10.43
CA SER A 252 18.68 -0.98 11.19
C SER A 252 18.41 -0.99 12.69
N PHE A 253 19.05 -1.91 13.41
CA PHE A 253 19.02 -1.97 14.88
C PHE A 253 20.44 -2.01 15.45
N LEU A 254 20.62 -1.37 16.61
CA LEU A 254 21.86 -1.36 17.39
C LEU A 254 21.59 -1.89 18.81
N ARG A 255 22.49 -2.74 19.32
CA ARG A 255 22.49 -3.23 20.70
C ARG A 255 23.92 -3.25 21.25
N SER A 256 24.12 -2.80 22.49
CA SER A 256 25.41 -2.92 23.18
C SER A 256 25.62 -4.34 23.70
N LEU A 257 26.85 -4.85 23.58
CA LEU A 257 27.26 -6.17 24.06
C LEU A 257 28.53 -6.08 24.91
N LYS A 258 28.61 -6.93 25.92
CA LYS A 258 29.78 -7.12 26.81
C LYS A 258 30.81 -8.05 26.17
N SER A 259 30.37 -9.03 25.39
CA SER A 259 31.23 -9.99 24.68
C SER A 259 30.83 -10.21 23.21
N LYS A 260 31.67 -10.93 22.46
CA LYS A 260 31.36 -11.41 21.08
C LYS A 260 30.73 -12.81 21.06
N ARG A 261 30.27 -13.33 22.21
CA ARG A 261 29.79 -14.71 22.36
C ARG A 261 28.48 -14.95 21.60
N PRO A 262 28.35 -16.04 20.81
CA PRO A 262 27.12 -16.35 20.06
C PRO A 262 25.85 -16.37 20.91
N GLU A 263 25.96 -16.80 22.17
CA GLU A 263 24.89 -16.87 23.17
C GLU A 263 24.35 -15.46 23.51
N GLU A 264 25.25 -14.49 23.74
CA GLU A 264 24.87 -13.10 24.06
C GLU A 264 24.28 -12.41 22.83
N VAL A 265 24.83 -12.70 21.65
CA VAL A 265 24.30 -12.23 20.35
C VAL A 265 22.90 -12.82 20.09
N ALA A 266 22.67 -14.10 20.37
CA ALA A 266 21.36 -14.74 20.22
C ALA A 266 20.29 -14.08 21.10
N HIS A 267 20.60 -13.78 22.37
CA HIS A 267 19.67 -13.05 23.26
C HIS A 267 19.36 -11.64 22.74
N ALA A 268 20.37 -10.90 22.26
CA ALA A 268 20.17 -9.57 21.67
C ALA A 268 19.40 -9.60 20.33
N LEU A 269 19.39 -10.73 19.63
CA LEU A 269 18.58 -10.93 18.41
C LEU A 269 17.13 -11.30 18.73
N LEU A 270 16.87 -12.08 19.79
CA LEU A 270 15.51 -12.40 20.22
C LEU A 270 14.71 -11.13 20.59
N ASP A 271 15.35 -10.15 21.24
CA ASP A 271 14.77 -8.82 21.50
C ASP A 271 14.40 -8.04 20.21
N ILE A 272 15.11 -8.27 19.10
CA ILE A 272 14.75 -7.69 17.80
C ILE A 272 13.62 -8.51 17.15
N PHE A 273 13.67 -9.84 17.27
CA PHE A 273 12.69 -10.75 16.66
C PHE A 273 11.31 -10.67 17.30
N THR A 274 11.19 -10.31 18.58
CA THR A 274 9.89 -10.00 19.21
C THR A 274 9.27 -8.70 18.73
N ILE A 275 10.06 -7.77 18.18
CA ILE A 275 9.60 -6.45 17.68
C ILE A 275 9.25 -6.49 16.19
N ILE A 276 10.04 -7.15 15.34
CA ILE A 276 9.85 -7.19 13.87
C ILE A 276 9.61 -8.58 13.27
N GLY A 277 9.56 -9.63 14.09
CA GLY A 277 9.57 -11.03 13.66
C GLY A 277 10.98 -11.57 13.41
N ALA A 278 11.10 -12.89 13.26
CA ALA A 278 12.36 -13.54 12.96
C ALA A 278 12.59 -13.74 11.45
N PRO A 279 13.83 -13.56 10.95
CA PRO A 279 14.13 -13.65 9.53
C PRO A 279 14.30 -15.10 9.04
N SER A 280 13.82 -15.41 7.84
CA SER A 280 14.00 -16.75 7.23
C SER A 280 15.46 -17.09 6.95
N VAL A 281 16.29 -16.07 6.68
CA VAL A 281 17.73 -16.21 6.41
C VAL A 281 18.54 -15.15 7.15
N LEU A 282 19.53 -15.59 7.93
CA LEU A 282 20.42 -14.72 8.73
C LEU A 282 21.87 -14.83 8.23
N GLN A 283 22.53 -13.71 7.88
CA GLN A 283 23.92 -13.69 7.39
C GLN A 283 24.84 -12.80 8.25
N SER A 284 26.16 -13.01 8.17
CA SER A 284 27.16 -12.16 8.84
C SER A 284 28.42 -12.00 7.98
N ASN A 285 29.09 -10.84 8.06
CA ASN A 285 30.43 -10.67 7.49
C ASN A 285 31.52 -11.41 8.31
N ASN A 286 31.25 -11.73 9.58
CA ASN A 286 32.18 -12.46 10.46
C ASN A 286 32.34 -13.96 10.07
N GLY A 287 31.71 -14.40 8.98
CA GLY A 287 31.82 -15.76 8.44
C GLY A 287 30.59 -16.61 8.67
N ARG A 288 30.51 -17.74 7.95
CA ARG A 288 29.34 -18.64 8.01
C ARG A 288 29.25 -19.35 9.35
N GLU A 289 30.38 -19.78 9.92
CA GLU A 289 30.43 -20.49 11.20
C GLU A 289 29.85 -19.65 12.33
N PHE A 290 30.21 -18.36 12.42
CA PHE A 290 29.63 -17.42 13.38
C PHE A 290 28.11 -17.31 13.24
N SER A 291 27.58 -17.17 12.01
CA SER A 291 26.13 -17.20 11.78
C SER A 291 25.47 -18.55 12.07
N SER A 292 26.22 -19.66 11.94
CA SER A 292 25.73 -21.01 12.25
C SER A 292 25.67 -21.27 13.75
N GLN A 293 26.64 -20.77 14.51
CA GLN A 293 26.67 -20.82 15.98
C GLN A 293 25.50 -20.01 16.56
N ILE A 294 25.29 -18.78 16.08
CA ILE A 294 24.15 -17.95 16.49
C ILE A 294 22.82 -18.64 16.18
N VAL A 295 22.65 -19.26 15.00
CA VAL A 295 21.43 -20.01 14.66
C VAL A 295 21.26 -21.24 15.56
N SER A 296 22.34 -21.95 15.91
CA SER A 296 22.30 -23.07 16.86
C SER A 296 21.78 -22.62 18.23
N GLU A 297 22.32 -21.53 18.78
CA GLU A 297 21.86 -21.01 20.08
C GLU A 297 20.44 -20.45 20.03
N LEU A 298 20.03 -19.82 18.93
CA LEU A 298 18.64 -19.40 18.72
C LEU A 298 17.67 -20.58 18.70
N SER A 299 18.04 -21.71 18.08
CA SER A 299 17.23 -22.94 18.11
C SER A 299 17.29 -23.68 19.45
N ASN A 300 18.37 -23.55 20.23
CA ASN A 300 18.43 -24.03 21.62
C ASN A 300 17.46 -23.26 22.53
N ILE A 301 17.41 -21.93 22.39
CA ILE A 301 16.56 -21.04 23.20
C ILE A 301 15.09 -21.10 22.73
N CYS A 302 14.83 -21.28 21.43
CA CYS A 302 13.49 -21.36 20.85
C CYS A 302 13.40 -22.48 19.80
N PRO A 303 13.02 -23.72 20.18
CA PRO A 303 12.99 -24.87 19.27
C PRO A 303 12.04 -24.77 18.06
N GLU A 304 11.03 -23.90 18.14
CA GLU A 304 10.11 -23.61 17.03
C GLU A 304 10.74 -22.72 15.95
N LEU A 305 11.86 -22.06 16.25
CA LEU A 305 12.47 -21.00 15.46
C LEU A 305 13.42 -21.56 14.38
N LYS A 306 12.90 -21.71 13.15
CA LYS A 306 13.66 -22.23 12.00
C LYS A 306 14.25 -21.12 11.13
N ILE A 307 15.52 -20.80 11.37
CA ILE A 307 16.32 -19.80 10.62
C ILE A 307 17.41 -20.51 9.82
N VAL A 308 17.67 -20.08 8.58
CA VAL A 308 18.75 -20.64 7.74
C VAL A 308 19.97 -19.72 7.71
N HIS A 309 21.17 -20.27 7.94
CA HIS A 309 22.40 -19.48 7.84
C HIS A 309 22.70 -19.08 6.37
N GLY A 310 22.90 -17.78 6.13
CA GLY A 310 23.11 -17.22 4.80
C GLY A 310 24.54 -17.41 4.29
N LYS A 311 24.69 -17.77 3.01
CA LYS A 311 25.98 -17.62 2.32
C LYS A 311 26.24 -16.13 2.06
N ALA A 312 27.33 -15.58 2.64
CA ALA A 312 27.79 -14.23 2.35
C ALA A 312 28.09 -14.05 0.85
N GLN A 313 27.59 -12.96 0.26
CA GLN A 313 27.85 -12.63 -1.15
C GLN A 313 28.92 -11.55 -1.25
N ALA A 314 29.98 -11.81 -2.03
CA ALA A 314 31.13 -10.93 -2.20
C ALA A 314 30.82 -9.54 -2.81
N CYS A 315 29.60 -9.30 -3.29
CA CYS A 315 29.12 -7.99 -3.74
C CYS A 315 28.45 -7.16 -2.61
N GLN A 316 28.00 -7.79 -1.52
CA GLN A 316 27.32 -7.12 -0.41
C GLN A 316 28.26 -6.78 0.74
N SER A 317 29.26 -7.63 1.02
CA SER A 317 30.21 -7.41 2.11
C SER A 317 30.95 -6.07 2.01
N GLN A 318 31.37 -5.66 0.80
CA GLN A 318 32.08 -4.40 0.60
C GLN A 318 31.21 -3.17 0.93
N SER A 319 29.96 -3.13 0.46
CA SER A 319 28.99 -2.08 0.81
C SER A 319 28.52 -2.13 2.27
N SER A 320 28.54 -3.31 2.90
CA SER A 320 28.18 -3.48 4.31
C SER A 320 29.29 -2.98 5.23
N ILE A 321 30.55 -3.30 4.93
CA ILE A 321 31.73 -2.76 5.63
C ILE A 321 31.74 -1.22 5.55
N GLU A 322 31.39 -0.64 4.40
CA GLU A 322 31.23 0.81 4.25
C GLU A 322 30.14 1.39 5.18
N GLN A 323 29.00 0.71 5.33
CA GLN A 323 27.92 1.12 6.24
C GLN A 323 28.29 0.98 7.73
N THR A 324 28.94 -0.12 8.12
CA THR A 324 29.43 -0.32 9.49
C THR A 324 30.43 0.78 9.88
N ASN A 325 31.33 1.14 8.95
CA ASN A 325 32.27 2.26 9.13
C ASN A 325 31.58 3.63 9.19
N GLU A 326 30.46 3.86 8.49
CA GLU A 326 29.66 5.08 8.67
C GLU A 326 29.04 5.16 10.06
N ILE A 327 28.46 4.07 10.56
CA ILE A 327 27.83 4.03 11.89
C ILE A 327 28.87 4.30 12.98
N GLN A 328 30.04 3.67 12.88
CA GLN A 328 31.16 3.91 13.81
C GLN A 328 31.63 5.37 13.80
N LYS A 329 31.71 6.02 12.63
CA LYS A 329 32.01 7.47 12.52
C LYS A 329 30.92 8.34 13.16
N ARG A 330 29.64 7.97 13.04
CA ARG A 330 28.53 8.69 13.69
C ARG A 330 28.61 8.59 15.21
N ILE A 331 28.95 7.41 15.75
CA ILE A 331 29.17 7.19 17.19
C ILE A 331 30.31 8.09 17.70
N PHE A 332 31.50 8.05 17.08
CA PHE A 332 32.63 8.89 17.50
C PHE A 332 32.34 10.40 17.36
N SER A 333 31.65 10.83 16.30
CA SER A 333 31.22 12.22 16.13
C SER A 333 30.24 12.66 17.23
N TRP A 334 29.31 11.79 17.63
CA TRP A 334 28.41 12.04 18.75
C TRP A 334 29.15 12.15 20.09
N MET A 335 30.08 11.23 20.38
CA MET A 335 30.90 11.25 21.61
C MET A 335 31.71 12.54 21.73
N GLN A 336 32.34 12.97 20.62
CA GLN A 336 33.09 14.24 20.55
C GLN A 336 32.20 15.48 20.70
N THR A 337 30.97 15.44 20.19
CA THR A 337 30.03 16.58 20.25
C THR A 337 29.44 16.78 21.65
N ASN A 338 29.17 15.68 22.36
CA ASN A 338 28.52 15.70 23.68
C ASN A 338 29.51 15.54 24.84
N ASN A 339 30.79 15.33 24.54
CA ASN A 339 31.89 15.23 25.50
C ASN A 339 31.66 14.15 26.59
N SER A 340 31.01 13.05 26.22
CA SER A 340 30.65 11.93 27.09
C SER A 340 31.17 10.60 26.53
N PRO A 341 31.72 9.70 27.38
CA PRO A 341 32.11 8.35 26.96
C PRO A 341 30.90 7.40 26.84
N HIS A 342 29.74 7.76 27.42
CA HIS A 342 28.58 6.87 27.55
C HIS A 342 27.79 6.76 26.24
N TRP A 343 28.30 5.96 25.30
CA TRP A 343 27.67 5.74 23.99
C TRP A 343 26.50 4.76 24.03
N THR A 344 26.37 3.92 25.07
CA THR A 344 25.32 2.88 25.15
C THR A 344 23.92 3.47 25.21
N GLU A 345 23.68 4.45 26.09
CA GLU A 345 22.41 5.16 26.24
C GLU A 345 21.96 5.87 24.95
N PHE A 346 22.91 6.24 24.09
CA PHE A 346 22.65 7.03 22.88
C PHE A 346 22.57 6.19 21.58
N LEU A 347 22.79 4.87 21.65
CA LEU A 347 22.61 3.98 20.50
C LEU A 347 21.20 4.09 19.89
N TRP A 348 20.17 4.29 20.70
CA TRP A 348 18.79 4.44 20.22
C TRP A 348 18.61 5.68 19.32
N PHE A 349 19.17 6.83 19.69
CA PHE A 349 19.12 8.05 18.86
C PHE A 349 19.98 7.92 17.59
N ILE A 350 21.14 7.26 17.70
CA ILE A 350 22.02 6.97 16.56
C ILE A 350 21.33 6.00 15.58
N GLN A 351 20.54 5.04 16.07
CA GLN A 351 19.72 4.10 15.28
C GLN A 351 18.56 4.81 14.56
N MET A 352 17.89 5.77 15.20
CA MET A 352 16.77 6.50 14.59
C MET A 352 17.18 7.35 13.38
N THR A 353 18.40 7.88 13.37
CA THR A 353 18.90 8.75 12.28
C THR A 353 18.91 8.09 10.89
N PRO A 354 19.58 6.92 10.66
CA PRO A 354 19.49 6.22 9.37
C PRO A 354 18.09 5.67 9.09
N ASN A 355 17.33 5.25 10.11
CA ASN A 355 16.00 4.68 9.93
C ASN A 355 14.95 5.70 9.46
N ARG A 356 15.15 7.00 9.74
CA ARG A 356 14.38 8.14 9.19
C ARG A 356 14.99 8.74 7.91
N SER A 357 16.15 8.28 7.46
CA SER A 357 16.81 8.83 6.27
C SER A 357 16.24 8.21 4.99
N TYR A 358 15.77 9.03 4.05
CA TYR A 358 15.21 8.56 2.79
C TYR A 358 16.24 7.75 1.97
N HIS A 359 16.00 6.46 1.78
CA HIS A 359 16.98 5.58 1.16
C HIS A 359 16.74 5.48 -0.36
N ARG A 360 17.51 6.26 -1.14
CA ARG A 360 17.39 6.39 -2.61
C ARG A 360 17.28 5.06 -3.38
N GLY A 361 17.87 3.98 -2.86
CA GLY A 361 17.81 2.64 -3.47
C GLY A 361 16.52 1.84 -3.21
N VAL A 362 15.69 2.26 -2.26
CA VAL A 362 14.38 1.64 -1.90
C VAL A 362 13.21 2.63 -2.13
N GLN A 363 13.51 3.93 -2.30
CA GLN A 363 12.57 5.03 -2.59
C GLN A 363 11.56 5.37 -1.48
N GLN A 364 11.88 5.03 -0.24
CA GLN A 364 11.15 5.31 1.01
C GLN A 364 12.14 5.39 2.17
N THR A 365 11.73 5.80 3.38
CA THR A 365 12.57 5.59 4.58
C THR A 365 12.50 4.13 5.06
N PRO A 366 13.54 3.63 5.75
CA PRO A 366 13.50 2.29 6.33
C PRO A 366 12.35 2.03 7.30
N CYS A 367 11.89 3.03 8.05
CA CYS A 367 10.73 2.88 8.94
C CYS A 367 9.40 2.76 8.17
N GLU A 368 9.17 3.58 7.13
CA GLU A 368 8.01 3.41 6.24
C GLU A 368 8.01 2.02 5.59
N GLY A 369 9.19 1.55 5.15
CA GLY A 369 9.31 0.26 4.46
C GLY A 369 8.94 -0.95 5.30
N THR A 370 9.16 -0.90 6.62
CA THR A 370 8.78 -1.99 7.54
C THR A 370 7.38 -1.80 8.12
N PHE A 371 7.08 -0.60 8.63
CA PHE A 371 5.90 -0.34 9.47
C PHE A 371 4.76 0.39 8.74
N ARG A 372 4.95 0.78 7.47
CA ARG A 372 4.01 1.57 6.66
C ARG A 372 3.55 2.88 7.32
N SER A 373 4.40 3.45 8.16
CA SER A 373 4.17 4.68 8.92
C SER A 373 5.51 5.39 9.13
N GLU A 374 5.50 6.72 9.10
CA GLU A 374 6.70 7.51 9.41
C GLU A 374 7.05 7.39 10.90
N ALA A 375 8.36 7.27 11.20
CA ALA A 375 8.85 7.30 12.57
C ALA A 375 8.80 8.73 13.13
N LYS A 376 7.66 9.07 13.74
CA LYS A 376 7.42 10.30 14.51
C LYS A 376 8.37 10.35 15.71
N LEU A 377 8.95 11.52 15.95
CA LEU A 377 9.90 11.75 17.05
C LEU A 377 9.45 12.84 18.03
N ASP A 378 8.42 13.61 17.65
CA ASP A 378 7.86 14.74 18.37
C ASP A 378 6.46 15.10 17.77
N LEU A 379 5.72 16.00 18.41
CA LEU A 379 4.41 16.51 17.99
C LEU A 379 4.44 17.36 16.71
N SER A 380 5.62 17.72 16.20
CA SER A 380 5.87 18.57 15.01
C SER A 380 5.35 18.04 13.65
N HIS A 381 4.67 16.89 13.61
CA HIS A 381 3.86 16.43 12.46
C HIS A 381 2.34 16.73 12.62
N SER A 382 1.92 17.29 13.75
CA SER A 382 0.64 18.01 13.86
C SER A 382 0.79 19.42 13.29
N GLN A 383 -0.30 20.12 13.00
CA GLN A 383 -0.26 21.48 12.42
C GLN A 383 0.07 22.56 13.49
N LEU A 384 0.67 22.17 14.61
CA LEU A 384 1.06 23.04 15.72
C LEU A 384 2.48 23.58 15.51
N THR A 385 2.70 24.87 15.80
CA THR A 385 4.03 25.49 15.66
C THR A 385 4.98 25.08 16.78
N GLU A 386 6.30 25.15 16.54
CA GLU A 386 7.33 24.80 17.54
C GLU A 386 7.17 25.59 18.85
N GLU A 387 6.77 26.88 18.78
CA GLU A 387 6.46 27.70 19.96
C GLU A 387 5.20 27.24 20.73
N PHE A 388 4.31 26.47 20.13
CA PHE A 388 3.16 25.86 20.79
C PHE A 388 3.55 24.53 21.42
N VAL A 389 4.24 23.66 20.67
CA VAL A 389 4.75 22.36 21.16
C VAL A 389 5.61 22.56 22.41
N ALA A 390 6.49 23.58 22.43
CA ALA A 390 7.34 23.91 23.58
C ALA A 390 6.57 24.35 24.86
N LYS A 391 5.25 24.56 24.79
CA LYS A 391 4.39 24.95 25.93
C LYS A 391 3.46 23.82 26.39
N LEU A 392 3.41 22.70 25.67
CA LEU A 392 2.54 21.57 26.00
C LEU A 392 3.25 20.65 27.01
N HIS A 393 2.63 20.48 28.19
CA HIS A 393 3.16 19.64 29.25
C HIS A 393 2.14 18.59 29.75
N ARG A 394 0.86 18.69 29.35
CA ARG A 394 -0.20 17.74 29.72
C ARG A 394 -1.10 17.40 28.54
N GLU A 395 -1.64 16.20 28.55
CA GLU A 395 -2.57 15.68 27.53
C GLU A 395 -3.79 16.60 27.31
N ASN A 396 -4.36 17.16 28.38
CA ASN A 396 -5.49 18.10 28.29
C ASN A 396 -5.15 19.39 27.52
N GLU A 397 -3.88 19.84 27.53
CA GLU A 397 -3.42 21.03 26.82
C GLU A 397 -3.27 20.72 25.32
N LEU A 398 -2.72 19.55 24.98
CA LEU A 398 -2.65 19.06 23.60
C LEU A 398 -4.04 18.84 23.01
N ASN A 399 -4.95 18.22 23.77
CA ASN A 399 -6.35 18.03 23.37
C ASN A 399 -7.10 19.36 23.21
N GLN A 400 -6.71 20.41 23.94
CA GLN A 400 -7.27 21.75 23.75
C GLN A 400 -6.71 22.43 22.49
N ALA A 401 -5.39 22.37 22.27
CA ALA A 401 -4.75 22.91 21.07
C ALA A 401 -5.29 22.25 19.78
N ASN A 402 -5.51 20.93 19.80
CA ASN A 402 -6.12 20.20 18.68
C ASN A 402 -7.57 20.65 18.40
N ARG A 403 -8.38 20.90 19.43
CA ARG A 403 -9.74 21.44 19.27
C ARG A 403 -9.74 22.88 18.72
N GLU A 404 -8.83 23.72 19.18
CA GLU A 404 -8.69 25.10 18.67
C GLU A 404 -8.23 25.11 17.21
N LEU A 405 -7.34 24.19 16.83
CA LEU A 405 -6.89 23.95 15.46
C LEU A 405 -8.04 23.45 14.56
N GLU A 406 -8.80 22.44 14.96
CA GLU A 406 -9.99 21.98 14.21
C GLU A 406 -11.06 23.07 14.06
N ASN A 407 -11.31 23.85 15.12
CA ASN A 407 -12.23 24.98 15.07
C ASN A 407 -11.74 26.10 14.14
N THR A 408 -10.42 26.36 14.09
CA THR A 408 -9.82 27.33 13.17
C THR A 408 -9.94 26.89 11.72
N LEU A 409 -9.66 25.61 11.44
CA LEU A 409 -9.84 25.03 10.11
C LEU A 409 -11.31 25.05 9.68
N ARG A 410 -12.23 24.72 10.58
CA ARG A 410 -13.69 24.80 10.34
C ARG A 410 -14.14 26.21 10.02
N ALA A 411 -13.72 27.20 10.82
CA ALA A 411 -14.05 28.61 10.57
C ALA A 411 -13.54 29.10 9.20
N GLN A 412 -12.31 28.74 8.82
CA GLN A 412 -11.78 29.02 7.48
C GLN A 412 -12.59 28.31 6.38
N TYR A 413 -13.07 27.09 6.62
CA TYR A 413 -13.93 26.36 5.69
C TYR A 413 -15.29 27.04 5.50
N GLU A 414 -15.89 27.52 6.59
CA GLU A 414 -17.18 28.22 6.61
C GLU A 414 -17.08 29.62 5.95
N GLU A 415 -16.02 30.38 6.22
CA GLU A 415 -15.73 31.69 5.60
C GLU A 415 -15.42 31.58 4.09
N ASN A 416 -14.78 30.48 3.66
CA ASN A 416 -14.57 30.17 2.23
C ASN A 416 -15.87 29.74 1.51
N ILE A 417 -16.85 29.17 2.23
CA ILE A 417 -18.16 28.81 1.66
C ILE A 417 -19.03 30.06 1.43
N GLU A 418 -19.04 31.02 2.35
CA GLU A 418 -19.81 32.26 2.19
C GLU A 418 -19.27 33.20 1.09
N THR A 419 -17.98 33.10 0.75
CA THR A 419 -17.32 33.99 -0.22
C THR A 419 -17.41 33.53 -1.69
N GLY A 420 -17.94 32.33 -1.96
CA GLY A 420 -18.42 31.94 -3.30
C GLY A 420 -17.36 31.85 -4.41
N ILE A 421 -16.15 31.37 -4.08
CA ILE A 421 -15.08 31.12 -5.06
C ILE A 421 -15.33 29.79 -5.79
N ASP A 422 -14.97 29.73 -7.08
CA ASP A 422 -15.32 28.64 -7.98
C ASP A 422 -14.60 27.31 -7.66
N SER A 423 -15.27 26.19 -7.95
CA SER A 423 -14.92 24.89 -7.36
C SER A 423 -13.75 24.15 -8.03
N SER A 424 -13.16 24.70 -9.09
CA SER A 424 -12.08 24.03 -9.85
C SER A 424 -10.72 24.06 -9.16
N ASP A 425 -10.44 25.09 -8.36
CA ASP A 425 -9.10 25.36 -7.82
C ASP A 425 -8.92 24.83 -6.37
N ILE A 426 -9.92 24.10 -5.87
CA ILE A 426 -10.04 23.73 -4.45
C ILE A 426 -9.48 22.32 -4.15
N GLU A 427 -9.47 21.38 -5.10
CA GLU A 427 -8.94 20.02 -4.85
C GLU A 427 -7.41 19.97 -4.60
N GLU A 428 -6.63 20.91 -5.13
CA GLU A 428 -5.19 21.02 -4.79
C GLU A 428 -4.95 21.54 -3.35
N ASN A 429 -5.93 22.22 -2.74
CA ASN A 429 -5.72 22.91 -1.46
C ASN A 429 -6.16 22.12 -0.21
N LEU A 430 -6.82 20.97 -0.38
CA LEU A 430 -7.12 20.02 0.71
C LEU A 430 -6.35 18.70 0.59
N SER A 431 -5.61 18.52 -0.50
CA SER A 431 -4.57 17.50 -0.64
C SER A 431 -3.17 18.07 -0.29
N ILE A 432 -3.07 18.84 0.81
CA ILE A 432 -1.78 19.20 1.43
C ILE A 432 -1.15 17.96 2.10
N THR A 433 -0.73 17.02 1.26
CA THR A 433 0.63 16.52 1.37
C THR A 433 1.55 17.75 1.37
N PRO A 434 2.54 17.85 2.28
CA PRO A 434 3.51 18.93 2.21
C PRO A 434 4.17 18.86 0.84
N ASN A 435 3.91 19.87 0.00
CA ASN A 435 4.46 19.89 -1.34
C ASN A 435 5.98 20.02 -1.20
N MET A 436 6.70 18.90 -1.35
CA MET A 436 8.16 18.84 -1.26
C MET A 436 8.77 19.42 -2.53
N ALA A 437 8.55 20.73 -2.72
CA ALA A 437 9.67 21.59 -3.08
C ALA A 437 10.86 21.22 -2.19
N GLU A 438 12.04 21.06 -2.78
CA GLU A 438 13.22 20.51 -2.12
C GLU A 438 13.72 21.45 -1.01
N LYS A 439 13.08 21.38 0.16
CA LYS A 439 13.60 21.92 1.42
C LYS A 439 14.82 21.11 1.82
N ASN A 440 15.94 21.49 1.22
CA ASN A 440 17.28 21.12 1.65
C ASN A 440 17.37 21.19 3.19
N PRO A 441 18.01 20.21 3.85
CA PRO A 441 18.10 20.19 5.31
C PRO A 441 18.70 21.50 5.83
N SER A 442 18.03 22.07 6.83
CA SER A 442 18.26 23.38 7.47
C SER A 442 19.51 24.15 6.98
N GLU A 443 19.28 25.10 6.08
CA GLU A 443 20.29 25.88 5.35
C GLU A 443 21.20 26.77 6.23
N SER A 444 21.03 26.74 7.55
CA SER A 444 21.77 27.51 8.56
C SER A 444 23.23 27.09 8.76
N ARG A 445 23.68 25.96 8.18
CA ARG A 445 25.10 25.54 8.20
C ARG A 445 25.85 25.65 6.85
N LEU A 446 25.17 25.90 5.72
CA LEU A 446 25.82 25.89 4.39
C LEU A 446 25.88 27.24 3.66
N ARG A 447 25.10 28.26 4.05
CA ARG A 447 25.15 29.63 3.45
C ARG A 447 26.53 30.31 3.47
N PHE A 448 27.50 29.80 4.22
CA PHE A 448 28.85 30.38 4.33
C PHE A 448 29.80 30.08 3.15
N LEU A 449 29.36 29.27 2.17
CA LEU A 449 30.22 28.76 1.09
C LEU A 449 29.65 28.91 -0.34
N SER A 450 28.48 29.53 -0.55
CA SER A 450 27.92 29.78 -1.90
C SER A 450 27.68 31.27 -2.16
N CYS A 451 27.76 31.68 -3.43
CA CYS A 451 27.46 33.06 -3.84
C CYS A 451 25.96 33.25 -4.06
N VAL A 452 25.36 34.23 -3.38
CA VAL A 452 23.90 34.46 -3.43
C VAL A 452 23.41 34.99 -4.80
N VAL A 453 24.31 35.38 -5.71
CA VAL A 453 23.95 35.93 -7.03
C VAL A 453 24.03 34.88 -8.15
N CYS A 454 24.83 33.83 -8.00
CA CYS A 454 25.04 32.81 -9.04
C CYS A 454 25.07 31.36 -8.52
N GLU A 455 24.75 31.15 -7.24
CA GLU A 455 24.57 29.90 -6.50
C GLU A 455 25.79 28.95 -6.44
N LYS A 456 26.85 29.24 -7.18
CA LYS A 456 28.12 28.50 -7.18
C LYS A 456 28.93 28.73 -5.91
N GLU A 457 29.75 27.74 -5.57
CA GLU A 457 30.66 27.81 -4.42
C GLU A 457 31.57 29.05 -4.47
N CYS A 458 31.77 29.67 -3.32
CA CYS A 458 32.63 30.81 -3.12
C CYS A 458 33.45 30.65 -1.84
N THR A 459 34.63 31.25 -1.79
CA THR A 459 35.52 31.23 -0.61
C THR A 459 34.97 32.03 0.58
N GLY A 460 33.79 32.64 0.45
CA GLY A 460 33.22 33.61 1.39
C GLY A 460 34.17 34.79 1.67
N ALA A 461 35.06 35.12 0.72
CA ALA A 461 36.10 36.13 0.91
C ALA A 461 35.54 37.56 0.94
N ASN A 462 34.42 37.82 0.26
CA ASN A 462 33.63 39.04 0.37
C ASN A 462 32.21 38.68 0.85
N SER A 463 31.76 39.25 1.97
CA SER A 463 30.39 39.08 2.46
C SER A 463 29.73 40.42 2.80
N CYS A 464 28.44 40.54 2.51
CA CYS A 464 27.66 41.73 2.81
C CYS A 464 27.29 41.78 4.29
N THR A 465 27.47 42.91 4.97
CA THR A 465 27.07 43.08 6.37
C THR A 465 25.59 43.32 6.55
N SER A 466 24.90 43.89 5.55
CA SER A 466 23.47 44.21 5.62
C SER A 466 22.58 42.99 5.36
N CYS A 467 22.95 42.12 4.40
CA CYS A 467 22.17 40.91 4.07
C CYS A 467 22.88 39.58 4.38
N LEU A 468 24.10 39.61 4.94
CA LEU A 468 24.90 38.45 5.36
C LEU A 468 25.25 37.42 4.25
N GLY A 469 24.90 37.70 2.99
CA GLY A 469 25.24 36.88 1.83
C GLY A 469 26.69 37.03 1.39
N ASN A 470 27.28 35.92 0.90
CA ASN A 470 28.59 35.94 0.25
C ASN A 470 28.43 36.23 -1.26
N VAL A 471 29.39 36.96 -1.85
CA VAL A 471 29.36 37.32 -3.28
C VAL A 471 30.75 37.19 -3.92
N HIS A 472 30.86 36.54 -5.08
CA HIS A 472 32.12 36.58 -5.86
C HIS A 472 32.39 38.00 -6.33
N ALA A 473 33.66 38.40 -6.42
CA ALA A 473 34.03 39.76 -6.83
C ALA A 473 33.50 40.17 -8.22
N ILE A 474 33.27 39.19 -9.10
CA ILE A 474 32.72 39.35 -10.46
C ILE A 474 31.19 39.27 -10.54
N CYS A 475 30.50 38.98 -9.43
CA CYS A 475 29.03 38.83 -9.39
C CYS A 475 28.32 39.98 -8.66
N GLY A 476 29.07 40.92 -8.06
CA GLY A 476 28.53 42.22 -7.67
C GLY A 476 28.66 43.23 -8.82
N VAL A 477 27.86 44.29 -8.80
CA VAL A 477 27.82 45.26 -9.90
C VAL A 477 28.94 46.29 -9.71
N PRO A 478 29.78 46.58 -10.73
CA PRO A 478 30.70 47.71 -10.68
C PRO A 478 29.91 49.03 -10.72
N SER A 479 30.20 49.95 -9.81
CA SER A 479 29.55 51.27 -9.78
C SER A 479 29.89 52.08 -11.04
N GLN A 480 28.89 52.44 -11.83
CA GLN A 480 29.06 53.21 -13.07
C GLN A 480 29.25 54.72 -12.81
N HIS A 481 30.19 55.11 -11.95
CA HIS A 481 30.70 56.48 -11.84
C HIS A 481 32.19 56.49 -11.45
N GLU A 482 32.96 57.29 -12.18
CA GLU A 482 34.28 57.85 -11.85
C GLU A 482 35.46 56.90 -11.52
N THR A 483 36.14 56.50 -12.60
CA THR A 483 37.61 56.56 -12.81
C THR A 483 38.59 56.47 -11.63
N GLU A 484 39.51 55.50 -11.77
CA GLU A 484 40.92 55.54 -11.33
C GLU A 484 41.24 55.72 -9.82
N VAL A 485 41.29 54.58 -9.10
CA VAL A 485 42.50 54.06 -8.43
C VAL A 485 42.19 52.64 -7.91
N CYS A 486 43.21 51.81 -7.66
CA CYS A 486 43.07 50.37 -7.38
C CYS A 486 42.38 50.04 -6.03
N GLY A 487 41.04 50.14 -6.00
CA GLY A 487 40.25 49.94 -4.78
C GLY A 487 38.77 49.59 -5.01
N HIS A 488 38.47 48.72 -5.99
CA HIS A 488 37.10 48.33 -6.37
C HIS A 488 36.16 48.10 -5.17
N GLN A 489 35.28 49.07 -4.91
CA GLN A 489 34.06 48.88 -4.14
C GLN A 489 33.08 48.07 -4.99
N ILE A 490 32.34 47.15 -4.36
CA ILE A 490 31.46 46.19 -5.02
C ILE A 490 30.09 46.34 -4.38
N THR A 491 29.09 46.77 -5.15
CA THR A 491 27.71 46.88 -4.63
C THR A 491 27.06 45.50 -4.54
N CYS A 492 26.26 45.30 -3.50
CA CYS A 492 25.45 44.10 -3.37
C CYS A 492 24.19 44.25 -4.24
N SER A 493 24.02 43.38 -5.24
CA SER A 493 22.89 43.41 -6.20
C SER A 493 21.51 43.10 -5.59
N LEU A 494 21.43 42.79 -4.29
CA LEU A 494 20.18 42.59 -3.55
C LEU A 494 19.73 43.81 -2.74
N CYS A 495 20.66 44.59 -2.18
CA CYS A 495 20.33 45.77 -1.36
C CYS A 495 20.82 47.10 -1.95
N TYR A 496 21.62 47.08 -3.01
CA TYR A 496 22.16 48.24 -3.75
C TYR A 496 23.02 49.22 -2.93
N GLU A 497 23.30 48.92 -1.67
CA GLU A 497 24.23 49.68 -0.84
C GLU A 497 25.71 49.49 -1.29
N THR A 498 26.48 50.57 -1.22
CA THR A 498 27.92 50.63 -1.55
C THR A 498 28.84 50.34 -0.35
N SER A 499 28.35 50.52 0.87
CA SER A 499 29.17 50.69 2.08
C SER A 499 29.41 49.42 2.91
N SER A 500 28.86 48.27 2.49
CA SER A 500 28.56 47.15 3.38
C SER A 500 29.20 45.80 3.00
N MET A 501 30.42 45.76 2.41
CA MET A 501 31.15 44.50 2.13
C MET A 501 32.41 44.32 2.98
N LYS A 502 32.51 43.23 3.77
CA LYS A 502 33.73 42.87 4.54
C LYS A 502 34.60 41.83 3.82
N ARG A 503 35.92 41.95 3.98
CA ARG A 503 36.90 40.90 3.60
C ARG A 503 37.39 40.11 4.82
N LYS A 504 37.27 38.77 4.79
CA LYS A 504 37.67 37.87 5.90
C LYS A 504 39.14 37.97 6.32
N HIS A 505 40.02 38.48 5.45
CA HIS A 505 41.47 38.55 5.68
C HIS A 505 41.85 39.33 6.96
N ASN A 506 41.06 40.35 7.32
CA ASN A 506 41.32 41.21 8.48
C ASN A 506 40.92 40.56 9.83
N GLU A 507 40.16 39.47 9.81
CA GLU A 507 39.67 38.79 11.01
C GLU A 507 40.59 37.63 11.44
N ILE A 508 41.28 37.01 10.47
CA ILE A 508 42.33 36.01 10.72
C ILE A 508 43.53 36.64 11.45
N GLN A 509 43.96 37.85 11.03
CA GLN A 509 45.02 38.60 11.71
C GLN A 509 44.70 38.90 13.19
N ARG A 510 43.42 39.10 13.55
CA ARG A 510 43.03 39.33 14.95
C ARG A 510 43.03 38.06 15.80
N ARG A 511 42.75 36.89 15.22
CA ARG A 511 42.71 35.61 15.97
C ARG A 511 44.10 35.00 16.19
N LEU A 512 45.05 35.21 15.27
CA LEU A 512 46.43 34.75 15.41
C LEU A 512 47.20 35.43 16.57
N ALA A 513 46.79 36.62 16.99
CA ALA A 513 47.47 37.40 18.03
C ALA A 513 47.22 36.91 19.48
N VAL A 514 46.29 35.99 19.72
CA VAL A 514 45.80 35.62 21.08
C VAL A 514 46.16 34.19 21.48
N GLN A 515 46.87 33.44 20.62
CA GLN A 515 47.20 32.03 20.85
C GLN A 515 48.43 31.73 21.75
N PRO A 516 49.37 32.64 22.09
CA PRO A 516 50.47 32.32 23.01
C PRO A 516 50.04 32.09 24.48
N SER A 517 49.03 32.81 24.95
CA SER A 517 48.82 33.10 26.38
C SER A 517 48.20 31.97 27.22
N LYS A 518 48.12 30.73 26.70
CA LYS A 518 47.54 29.57 27.41
C LYS A 518 48.43 28.33 27.46
N MET A 519 49.69 28.41 27.01
CA MET A 519 50.67 27.31 27.11
C MET A 519 51.43 27.26 28.45
N LEU A 520 50.72 27.43 29.57
CA LEU A 520 51.27 27.26 30.93
C LEU A 520 50.24 26.59 31.86
N LYS A 521 50.54 25.33 32.23
CA LYS A 521 50.32 24.57 33.49
C LYS A 521 49.21 24.99 34.49
N SER A 522 48.57 24.10 35.28
CA SER A 522 48.32 22.64 35.25
C SER A 522 47.44 22.26 36.47
N SER A 523 46.71 21.13 36.40
CA SER A 523 46.27 20.27 37.53
C SER A 523 45.56 20.84 38.78
N GLU A 524 44.34 20.33 39.00
CA GLU A 524 43.81 19.76 40.27
C GLU A 524 43.10 20.62 41.36
N THR A 525 42.07 19.97 41.94
CA THR A 525 41.25 20.26 43.15
C THR A 525 40.17 21.38 43.14
N PRO A 526 39.06 21.24 43.91
CA PRO A 526 37.84 22.05 43.73
C PRO A 526 37.23 22.71 45.01
N PHE A 527 36.15 23.47 44.79
CA PHE A 527 35.17 24.04 45.74
C PHE A 527 35.47 25.39 46.45
N SER A 528 34.38 25.95 46.99
CA SER A 528 34.08 27.33 47.43
C SER A 528 34.07 27.44 48.99
N PRO A 529 33.62 28.54 49.65
CA PRO A 529 33.05 29.83 49.18
C PRO A 529 33.61 31.10 49.88
N ASP A 530 33.12 32.30 49.52
CA ASP A 530 32.35 33.21 50.43
C ASP A 530 31.99 34.57 49.77
N THR A 531 31.39 35.51 50.52
CA THR A 531 30.44 36.52 50.00
C THR A 531 30.72 38.00 50.36
N VAL A 532 30.11 38.90 49.56
CA VAL A 532 29.86 40.35 49.81
C VAL A 532 31.07 41.31 49.76
N GLY A 533 30.91 42.44 49.06
CA GLY A 533 32.00 43.41 48.82
C GLY A 533 31.65 44.76 48.15
N ASP A 534 30.39 45.18 48.21
CA ASP A 534 29.88 46.57 48.18
C ASP A 534 30.22 47.63 47.08
N TRP A 535 29.39 48.70 47.07
CA TRP A 535 29.46 50.00 46.37
C TRP A 535 29.41 50.04 44.81
N MET A 536 28.52 50.79 44.13
CA MET A 536 27.77 52.07 44.34
C MET A 536 28.49 53.39 43.98
N ALA A 537 27.65 54.36 43.59
CA ALA A 537 27.91 55.73 43.11
C ALA A 537 28.54 55.82 41.69
N ASN A 538 27.89 56.37 40.64
CA ASN A 538 27.04 57.56 40.42
C ASN A 538 27.81 58.86 40.13
N GLN A 539 27.64 59.37 38.90
CA GLN A 539 27.33 60.77 38.57
C GLN A 539 26.73 60.77 37.14
N THR A 540 25.51 61.21 36.78
CA THR A 540 24.45 62.13 37.28
C THR A 540 24.61 63.62 36.95
N SER A 541 23.83 64.10 35.96
CA SER A 541 23.34 65.50 35.75
C SER A 541 22.60 65.59 34.39
N LEU A 542 21.58 66.42 34.15
CA LEU A 542 20.74 67.26 35.03
C LEU A 542 19.35 67.53 34.37
N ASP A 543 18.30 67.76 35.19
CA ASP A 543 17.15 68.70 34.97
C ASP A 543 16.08 68.48 33.85
N PHE A 544 14.79 68.93 33.98
CA PHE A 544 14.11 69.67 35.08
C PHE A 544 12.55 69.54 35.12
N PHE A 545 11.93 69.98 36.24
CA PHE A 545 10.48 70.22 36.54
C PHE A 545 9.46 69.02 36.43
N VAL A 546 8.67 68.55 37.44
CA VAL A 546 7.71 69.14 38.45
C VAL A 546 6.22 69.03 37.95
N LYS A 547 5.14 68.65 38.71
CA LYS A 547 4.69 68.98 40.10
C LYS A 547 3.55 68.05 40.65
N LYS A 548 3.64 67.58 41.93
CA LYS A 548 2.53 67.24 42.91
C LYS A 548 1.45 66.18 42.53
N ARG A 549 0.71 65.51 43.44
CA ARG A 549 0.49 65.65 44.92
C ARG A 549 0.16 64.30 45.63
N HIS A 550 0.13 64.33 46.97
CA HIS A 550 -0.09 63.27 48.01
C HIS A 550 -1.51 62.60 47.98
N THR A 551 -1.87 61.53 48.75
CA THR A 551 -1.66 61.24 50.21
C THR A 551 -1.78 59.77 50.68
N PHE A 552 -0.93 59.40 51.68
CA PHE A 552 -1.08 58.50 52.87
C PHE A 552 -1.72 57.08 52.72
N SER A 553 -1.23 55.97 53.34
CA SER A 553 -1.00 55.61 54.78
C SER A 553 -2.30 55.41 55.59
N GLU A 554 -2.46 54.50 56.58
CA GLU A 554 -1.44 53.79 57.39
C GLU A 554 -1.96 52.50 58.12
N TYR A 555 -1.07 51.52 58.36
CA TYR A 555 -0.96 50.57 59.51
C TYR A 555 -2.00 49.49 59.96
N ARG A 556 -1.40 48.33 60.37
CA ARG A 556 -1.69 47.41 61.52
C ARG A 556 -2.81 46.33 61.52
N SER A 557 -2.33 45.07 61.46
CA SER A 557 -2.29 44.10 62.60
C SER A 557 -3.16 42.83 62.63
N SER A 558 -2.44 41.69 62.72
CA SER A 558 -2.67 40.50 63.58
C SER A 558 -3.83 39.48 63.36
N LYS A 559 -3.38 38.21 63.22
CA LYS A 559 -3.95 36.93 63.74
C LYS A 559 -5.22 36.31 63.10
N LYS A 560 -4.96 35.27 62.30
CA LYS A 560 -5.63 33.95 62.22
C LYS A 560 -7.07 33.80 62.77
N ARG A 561 -8.00 33.39 61.90
CA ARG A 561 -8.80 32.15 62.08
C ARG A 561 -9.23 31.59 60.72
N ASN A 562 -9.48 30.28 60.66
CA ASN A 562 -9.76 29.56 59.41
C ASN A 562 -11.25 29.53 59.08
N SER A 563 -11.57 29.66 57.80
CA SER A 563 -12.48 28.73 57.12
C SER A 563 -12.15 28.70 55.62
N ASN A 564 -12.12 27.51 55.02
CA ASN A 564 -11.91 27.35 53.59
C ASN A 564 -13.26 27.40 52.86
N ASN A 565 -13.36 28.26 51.85
CA ASN A 565 -13.92 27.92 50.54
C ASN A 565 -13.73 29.11 49.59
N ARG A 566 -13.00 28.89 48.49
CA ARG A 566 -12.99 29.78 47.32
C ARG A 566 -12.96 28.96 46.04
N SER A 567 -14.10 28.96 45.36
CA SER A 567 -14.09 29.07 43.91
C SER A 567 -13.37 30.36 43.49
N HIS A 568 -12.76 30.35 42.31
CA HIS A 568 -12.42 31.58 41.60
C HIS A 568 -12.43 31.31 40.09
N ALA A 569 -13.39 31.93 39.43
CA ALA A 569 -13.33 32.32 38.03
C ALA A 569 -13.61 33.83 38.00
N GLU A 570 -13.18 34.50 36.93
CA GLU A 570 -13.56 35.88 36.57
C GLU A 570 -13.03 36.99 37.51
N GLU A 571 -12.61 38.17 37.01
CA GLU A 571 -12.29 38.57 35.64
C GLU A 571 -11.28 39.74 35.65
N VAL A 572 -10.79 40.13 34.46
CA VAL A 572 -10.44 41.52 34.08
C VAL A 572 -9.25 42.26 34.71
N LYS A 573 -8.50 43.12 34.03
CA LYS A 573 -7.93 43.31 32.65
C LYS A 573 -6.70 44.24 32.94
N THR A 574 -5.60 44.35 32.20
CA THR A 574 -5.38 44.64 30.78
C THR A 574 -3.89 44.42 30.44
N LYS A 575 -3.55 44.01 29.20
CA LYS A 575 -2.29 44.42 28.55
C LYS A 575 -2.42 44.34 27.02
N ARG A 576 -2.33 45.52 26.38
CA ARG A 576 -2.15 45.80 24.94
C ARG A 576 -2.57 44.70 23.93
N VAL A 577 -3.82 44.79 23.47
CA VAL A 577 -4.29 44.19 22.20
C VAL A 577 -3.67 44.94 21.02
N HIS A 578 -3.30 44.21 19.96
CA HIS A 578 -2.98 44.82 18.66
C HIS A 578 -4.30 45.06 17.91
N THR A 579 -4.82 46.29 17.94
CA THR A 579 -6.13 46.58 17.33
C THR A 579 -6.07 46.57 15.80
N SER A 580 -6.98 45.83 15.17
CA SER A 580 -7.26 45.96 13.74
C SER A 580 -7.85 47.35 13.47
N PHE A 581 -7.19 48.14 12.62
CA PHE A 581 -7.60 49.51 12.34
C PHE A 581 -8.72 49.53 11.30
N THR A 582 -9.96 49.29 11.74
CA THR A 582 -11.15 49.42 10.90
C THR A 582 -11.30 50.86 10.41
N ARG A 583 -11.33 51.02 9.09
CA ARG A 583 -11.46 52.32 8.44
C ARG A 583 -12.93 52.71 8.42
N LYS A 584 -13.23 53.90 8.94
CA LYS A 584 -14.54 54.52 8.78
C LYS A 584 -14.69 54.99 7.33
N TYR A 585 -15.89 54.83 6.79
CA TYR A 585 -16.25 55.35 5.47
C TYR A 585 -16.29 56.88 5.50
N ASP A 586 -15.79 57.51 4.44
CA ASP A 586 -15.82 58.96 4.25
C ASP A 586 -16.81 59.34 3.13
N PRO A 587 -17.75 60.27 3.36
CA PRO A 587 -18.71 60.72 2.34
C PRO A 587 -18.08 61.18 1.01
N SER A 588 -16.85 61.69 1.01
CA SER A 588 -16.12 62.08 -0.21
C SER A 588 -15.87 60.93 -1.18
N TYR A 589 -15.91 59.66 -0.74
CA TYR A 589 -15.65 58.49 -1.60
C TYR A 589 -16.69 58.29 -2.72
N ILE A 590 -17.81 59.03 -2.69
CA ILE A 590 -18.75 59.10 -3.82
C ILE A 590 -18.12 59.73 -5.07
N GLU A 591 -17.10 60.57 -4.93
CA GLU A 591 -16.28 61.12 -6.02
C GLU A 591 -15.46 60.04 -6.75
N PHE A 592 -15.33 58.84 -6.18
CA PHE A 592 -14.67 57.69 -6.79
C PHE A 592 -15.67 56.60 -7.21
N GLY A 593 -16.98 56.90 -7.16
CA GLY A 593 -18.04 55.98 -7.54
C GLY A 593 -18.38 54.91 -6.49
N PHE A 594 -18.22 55.20 -5.20
CA PHE A 594 -18.53 54.27 -4.10
C PHE A 594 -19.58 54.82 -3.12
N VAL A 595 -20.31 53.90 -2.48
CA VAL A 595 -21.19 54.14 -1.32
C VAL A 595 -20.83 53.20 -0.18
N ALA A 596 -21.23 53.55 1.04
CA ALA A 596 -21.14 52.65 2.19
C ALA A 596 -22.26 51.60 2.15
N VAL A 597 -21.90 50.34 2.38
CA VAL A 597 -22.81 49.25 2.74
C VAL A 597 -22.39 48.70 4.10
N ILE A 598 -23.38 48.31 4.91
CA ILE A 598 -23.17 47.60 6.18
C ILE A 598 -23.28 46.11 5.88
N ASP A 599 -22.24 45.36 6.26
CA ASP A 599 -22.15 43.92 6.04
C ASP A 599 -21.59 43.28 7.32
N GLY A 600 -22.44 42.56 8.04
CA GLY A 600 -22.25 42.32 9.48
C GLY A 600 -22.19 43.65 10.25
N GLU A 601 -21.23 43.76 11.19
CA GLU A 601 -20.98 45.00 11.94
C GLU A 601 -20.02 45.98 11.22
N VAL A 602 -19.52 45.63 10.03
CA VAL A 602 -18.42 46.36 9.36
C VAL A 602 -18.91 47.13 8.14
N LEU A 603 -18.57 48.42 8.08
CA LEU A 603 -18.76 49.24 6.89
C LEU A 603 -17.79 48.81 5.78
N LYS A 604 -18.32 48.50 4.59
CA LYS A 604 -17.57 48.12 3.37
C LYS A 604 -17.96 49.08 2.23
N PRO A 605 -17.04 49.49 1.33
CA PRO A 605 -17.39 50.35 0.20
C PRO A 605 -17.90 49.50 -0.98
N GLN A 606 -19.11 49.78 -1.45
CA GLN A 606 -19.71 49.19 -2.66
C GLN A 606 -19.58 50.13 -3.85
N CYS A 607 -19.20 49.62 -5.02
CA CYS A 607 -19.17 50.41 -6.25
C CYS A 607 -20.58 50.65 -6.80
N ILE A 608 -20.89 51.91 -7.11
CA ILE A 608 -22.17 52.38 -7.64
C ILE A 608 -22.45 51.85 -9.08
N ILE A 609 -21.41 51.42 -9.81
CA ILE A 609 -21.51 51.06 -11.22
C ILE A 609 -21.69 49.54 -11.43
N CYS A 610 -20.87 48.69 -10.80
CA CYS A 610 -21.00 47.22 -10.90
C CYS A 610 -21.74 46.56 -9.72
N GLY A 611 -21.86 47.23 -8.57
CA GLY A 611 -22.38 46.63 -7.34
C GLY A 611 -21.35 45.81 -6.52
N ASP A 612 -20.09 45.71 -6.95
CA ASP A 612 -19.03 45.02 -6.20
C ASP A 612 -18.85 45.64 -4.80
N VAL A 613 -18.91 44.82 -3.74
CA VAL A 613 -18.54 45.21 -2.38
C VAL A 613 -17.07 44.86 -2.14
N LEU A 614 -16.26 45.82 -1.69
CA LEU A 614 -14.83 45.60 -1.43
C LEU A 614 -14.53 45.45 0.08
N ALA A 615 -13.41 44.83 0.42
CA ALA A 615 -12.94 44.72 1.82
C ALA A 615 -12.64 46.10 2.45
N ASN A 616 -12.63 46.20 3.79
CA ASN A 616 -12.47 47.48 4.49
C ASN A 616 -11.09 48.14 4.22
N GLU A 617 -10.04 47.35 4.01
CA GLU A 617 -8.69 47.82 3.62
C GLU A 617 -8.65 48.39 2.20
N ALA A 618 -9.74 48.28 1.42
CA ALA A 618 -9.94 48.96 0.15
C ALA A 618 -10.37 50.43 0.32
N MET A 619 -10.77 50.88 1.52
CA MET A 619 -11.01 52.30 1.86
C MET A 619 -9.71 53.12 1.95
N LYS A 620 -8.91 53.07 0.88
CA LYS A 620 -7.83 54.02 0.58
C LYS A 620 -8.19 54.64 -0.77
N PRO A 621 -8.23 55.99 -0.93
CA PRO A 621 -8.63 56.63 -2.18
C PRO A 621 -7.88 56.13 -3.42
N SER A 622 -6.60 55.76 -3.30
CA SER A 622 -5.81 55.17 -4.38
C SER A 622 -6.30 53.77 -4.82
N LYS A 623 -6.81 52.94 -3.90
CA LYS A 623 -7.41 51.64 -4.22
C LYS A 623 -8.79 51.79 -4.87
N LEU A 624 -9.64 52.69 -4.35
CA LEU A 624 -10.96 52.98 -4.92
C LEU A 624 -10.82 53.55 -6.35
N LYS A 625 -9.94 54.54 -6.56
CA LYS A 625 -9.59 55.02 -7.90
C LYS A 625 -9.05 53.90 -8.80
N ARG A 626 -8.17 53.02 -8.30
CA ARG A 626 -7.65 51.89 -9.10
C ARG A 626 -8.75 50.94 -9.56
N HIS A 627 -9.75 50.65 -8.72
CA HIS A 627 -10.91 49.86 -9.12
C HIS A 627 -11.69 50.57 -10.26
N LEU A 628 -12.02 51.85 -10.09
CA LEU A 628 -12.75 52.64 -11.08
C LEU A 628 -12.00 52.71 -12.43
N TYR A 629 -10.69 52.96 -12.42
CA TYR A 629 -9.87 53.00 -13.63
C TYR A 629 -9.69 51.63 -14.33
N LEU A 630 -9.71 50.52 -13.60
CA LEU A 630 -9.54 49.17 -14.16
C LEU A 630 -10.84 48.53 -14.65
N LYS A 631 -11.95 48.64 -13.88
CA LYS A 631 -13.25 48.05 -14.26
C LYS A 631 -14.16 49.02 -15.03
N HIS A 632 -14.03 50.33 -14.83
CA HIS A 632 -14.96 51.36 -15.33
C HIS A 632 -14.23 52.53 -16.00
N LYS A 633 -13.19 52.21 -16.78
CA LYS A 633 -12.28 53.15 -17.46
C LYS A 633 -13.00 54.31 -18.15
N GLU A 634 -14.09 54.03 -18.86
CA GLU A 634 -14.91 55.00 -19.62
C GLU A 634 -15.67 56.00 -18.74
N ILE A 635 -15.90 55.66 -17.47
CA ILE A 635 -16.68 56.44 -16.49
C ILE A 635 -15.73 57.15 -15.49
N SER A 636 -14.45 56.80 -15.47
CA SER A 636 -13.44 57.30 -14.52
C SER A 636 -13.17 58.81 -14.55
N SER A 637 -13.67 59.52 -15.56
CA SER A 637 -13.56 60.98 -15.74
C SER A 637 -14.87 61.75 -15.48
N GLN A 638 -15.94 61.11 -15.02
CA GLN A 638 -17.22 61.76 -14.74
C GLN A 638 -17.19 62.60 -13.44
N PRO A 639 -17.95 63.71 -13.34
CA PRO A 639 -18.02 64.55 -12.15
C PRO A 639 -18.81 63.89 -11.01
N LYS A 640 -18.63 64.42 -9.79
CA LYS A 640 -19.30 63.95 -8.56
C LYS A 640 -20.82 63.80 -8.70
N GLU A 641 -21.46 64.78 -9.33
CA GLU A 641 -22.92 64.83 -9.56
C GLU A 641 -23.46 63.58 -10.30
N PHE A 642 -22.66 62.99 -11.20
CA PHE A 642 -23.04 61.78 -11.92
C PHE A 642 -23.17 60.58 -10.98
N PHE A 643 -22.22 60.43 -10.04
CA PHE A 643 -22.22 59.35 -9.05
C PHE A 643 -23.29 59.56 -7.96
N GLU A 644 -23.57 60.80 -7.58
CA GLU A 644 -24.66 61.14 -6.66
C GLU A 644 -26.04 60.85 -7.27
N LYS A 645 -26.25 61.18 -8.55
CA LYS A 645 -27.45 60.78 -9.30
C LYS A 645 -27.57 59.26 -9.44
N LYS A 646 -26.48 58.56 -9.79
CA LYS A 646 -26.50 57.09 -9.86
C LYS A 646 -26.74 56.41 -8.50
N SER A 647 -26.24 56.97 -7.41
CA SER A 647 -26.49 56.50 -6.04
C SER A 647 -27.97 56.61 -5.66
N SER A 648 -28.66 57.67 -6.10
CA SER A 648 -30.09 57.87 -5.85
C SER A 648 -30.99 57.01 -6.76
N GLU A 649 -30.57 56.71 -7.99
CA GLU A 649 -31.18 55.67 -8.85
C GLU A 649 -31.03 54.26 -8.24
N LEU A 650 -29.89 53.97 -7.60
CA LEU A 650 -29.62 52.67 -6.95
C LEU A 650 -30.50 52.44 -5.69
N LYS A 651 -30.84 53.51 -4.96
CA LYS A 651 -31.72 53.47 -3.79
C LYS A 651 -33.22 53.41 -4.13
N THR A 652 -33.59 53.68 -5.37
CA THR A 652 -34.99 53.78 -5.81
C THR A 652 -35.48 52.61 -6.66
N GLN A 653 -34.59 51.72 -7.13
CA GLN A 653 -35.01 50.41 -7.65
C GLN A 653 -35.22 49.42 -6.49
N PRO A 654 -36.35 48.70 -6.42
CA PRO A 654 -36.42 47.49 -5.60
C PRO A 654 -35.36 46.50 -6.11
N LYS A 655 -34.67 45.80 -5.19
CA LYS A 655 -33.55 44.91 -5.52
C LYS A 655 -33.91 44.01 -6.71
N LYS A 656 -33.32 44.27 -7.87
CA LYS A 656 -33.33 43.32 -8.98
C LYS A 656 -32.52 42.11 -8.55
N VAL A 657 -33.23 41.12 -8.03
CA VAL A 657 -32.73 39.77 -7.79
C VAL A 657 -31.98 39.35 -9.04
N PHE A 658 -30.73 38.91 -8.90
CA PHE A 658 -29.98 38.29 -10.00
C PHE A 658 -30.89 37.24 -10.65
N ASN A 659 -30.93 37.17 -11.99
CA ASN A 659 -31.82 36.24 -12.69
C ASN A 659 -31.54 34.79 -12.25
N VAL A 660 -32.30 34.30 -11.27
CA VAL A 660 -32.23 32.92 -10.80
C VAL A 660 -32.73 32.05 -11.94
N SER A 661 -31.80 31.42 -12.63
CA SER A 661 -32.04 30.51 -13.74
C SER A 661 -32.66 29.23 -13.20
N HIS A 662 -33.99 29.27 -13.00
CA HIS A 662 -34.79 28.12 -12.58
C HIS A 662 -34.45 26.89 -13.44
N ILE A 663 -33.70 25.92 -12.89
CA ILE A 663 -33.78 24.56 -13.43
C ILE A 663 -35.24 24.15 -13.33
N ASN A 664 -35.82 23.82 -14.48
CA ASN A 664 -37.15 23.23 -14.55
C ASN A 664 -37.22 22.04 -13.57
N ILE A 665 -38.22 22.02 -12.68
CA ILE A 665 -38.38 20.94 -11.68
C ILE A 665 -38.40 19.56 -12.36
N SER A 666 -38.89 19.46 -13.59
CA SER A 666 -38.83 18.26 -14.42
C SER A 666 -37.40 17.81 -14.77
N ALA A 667 -36.46 18.72 -15.00
CA ALA A 667 -35.05 18.41 -15.24
C ALA A 667 -34.31 18.01 -13.94
N LEU A 668 -34.64 18.63 -12.80
CA LEU A 668 -34.17 18.15 -11.50
C LEU A 668 -34.69 16.72 -11.23
N ARG A 669 -36.00 16.49 -11.45
CA ARG A 669 -36.62 15.15 -11.32
C ARG A 669 -36.03 14.14 -12.29
N ALA A 670 -35.67 14.55 -13.52
CA ALA A 670 -34.96 13.71 -14.47
C ALA A 670 -33.57 13.29 -13.96
N SER A 671 -32.82 14.19 -13.32
CA SER A 671 -31.50 13.83 -12.73
C SER A 671 -31.61 12.73 -11.67
N TYR A 672 -32.64 12.75 -10.81
CA TYR A 672 -32.92 11.64 -9.88
C TYR A 672 -33.35 10.36 -10.61
N LYS A 673 -34.20 10.46 -11.64
CA LYS A 673 -34.64 9.32 -12.45
C LYS A 673 -33.52 8.65 -13.25
N VAL A 674 -32.41 9.34 -13.54
CA VAL A 674 -31.19 8.76 -14.14
C VAL A 674 -30.24 8.22 -13.06
N ALA A 675 -30.08 8.92 -11.94
CA ALA A 675 -29.21 8.49 -10.85
C ALA A 675 -29.63 7.15 -10.21
N LEU A 676 -30.95 6.93 -10.05
CA LEU A 676 -31.52 5.71 -9.47
C LEU A 676 -31.14 4.42 -10.25
N PRO A 677 -31.37 4.30 -11.57
CA PRO A 677 -30.93 3.13 -12.33
C PRO A 677 -29.39 3.03 -12.43
N VAL A 678 -28.64 4.14 -12.52
CA VAL A 678 -27.16 4.10 -12.50
C VAL A 678 -26.65 3.41 -11.22
N ALA A 679 -27.22 3.74 -10.06
CA ALA A 679 -26.90 3.06 -8.81
C ALA A 679 -27.38 1.60 -8.78
N LYS A 680 -28.63 1.31 -9.16
CA LYS A 680 -29.19 -0.06 -9.16
C LYS A 680 -28.48 -1.00 -10.15
N SER A 681 -27.98 -0.49 -11.26
CA SER A 681 -27.11 -1.20 -12.22
C SER A 681 -25.63 -1.26 -11.80
N LYS A 682 -25.26 -0.67 -10.66
CA LYS A 682 -23.91 -0.76 -10.05
C LYS A 682 -22.79 -0.13 -10.91
N THR A 683 -23.14 0.74 -11.85
CA THR A 683 -22.22 1.28 -12.86
C THR A 683 -21.33 2.43 -12.35
N PRO A 684 -20.28 2.83 -13.11
CA PRO A 684 -19.57 4.09 -12.88
C PRO A 684 -20.50 5.29 -13.10
N TYR A 685 -20.44 6.30 -12.23
CA TYR A 685 -21.35 7.45 -12.30
C TYR A 685 -21.17 8.28 -13.58
N THR A 686 -19.94 8.33 -14.10
CA THR A 686 -19.57 8.96 -15.37
C THR A 686 -20.40 8.48 -16.57
N ILE A 687 -20.98 7.27 -16.54
CA ILE A 687 -21.83 6.76 -17.64
C ILE A 687 -23.06 7.66 -17.90
N ALA A 688 -23.55 8.35 -16.87
CA ALA A 688 -24.66 9.28 -16.99
C ALA A 688 -24.31 10.49 -17.86
N GLU A 689 -23.05 10.91 -17.80
CA GLU A 689 -22.49 12.09 -18.46
C GLU A 689 -21.95 11.73 -19.86
N THR A 690 -21.09 10.72 -19.96
CA THR A 690 -20.35 10.38 -21.18
C THR A 690 -21.10 9.46 -22.15
N LEU A 691 -22.33 9.05 -21.83
CA LEU A 691 -23.12 8.15 -22.69
C LEU A 691 -24.62 8.44 -22.59
N VAL A 692 -25.21 8.36 -21.38
CA VAL A 692 -26.67 8.47 -21.23
C VAL A 692 -27.18 9.86 -21.64
N LYS A 693 -26.49 10.94 -21.24
CA LYS A 693 -26.86 12.31 -21.61
C LYS A 693 -26.85 12.53 -23.12
N ASP A 694 -25.79 12.10 -23.81
CA ASP A 694 -25.68 12.27 -25.26
C ASP A 694 -26.62 11.34 -26.03
N CYS A 695 -26.78 10.07 -25.65
CA CYS A 695 -27.75 9.18 -26.30
C CYS A 695 -29.20 9.73 -26.21
N ILE A 696 -29.62 10.27 -25.06
CA ILE A 696 -30.94 10.89 -24.93
C ILE A 696 -31.02 12.18 -25.77
N LYS A 697 -29.94 12.98 -25.80
CA LYS A 697 -29.87 14.22 -26.58
C LYS A 697 -30.01 13.97 -28.08
N GLU A 698 -29.30 12.99 -28.65
CA GLU A 698 -29.38 12.66 -30.08
C GLU A 698 -30.74 12.04 -30.45
N VAL A 699 -31.30 11.15 -29.62
CA VAL A 699 -32.67 10.62 -29.83
C VAL A 699 -33.72 11.73 -29.77
N CYS A 700 -33.59 12.69 -28.86
CA CYS A 700 -34.45 13.87 -28.82
C CYS A 700 -34.20 14.86 -29.96
N LEU A 701 -32.99 14.91 -30.54
CA LEU A 701 -32.68 15.74 -31.70
C LEU A 701 -33.43 15.22 -32.94
N GLU A 702 -33.31 13.93 -33.21
CA GLU A 702 -33.92 13.27 -34.37
C GLU A 702 -35.45 13.18 -34.24
N MET A 703 -35.96 12.70 -33.09
CA MET A 703 -37.41 12.42 -32.96
C MET A 703 -38.25 13.62 -32.49
N LEU A 704 -37.66 14.62 -31.84
CA LEU A 704 -38.36 15.74 -31.20
C LEU A 704 -37.77 17.13 -31.52
N GLY A 705 -36.74 17.18 -32.37
CA GLY A 705 -36.08 18.41 -32.83
C GLY A 705 -35.19 19.10 -31.78
N GLU A 706 -34.41 20.09 -32.24
CA GLU A 706 -33.45 20.84 -31.41
C GLU A 706 -34.04 21.37 -30.09
N SER A 707 -35.32 21.77 -30.08
CA SER A 707 -35.95 22.35 -28.89
C SER A 707 -36.09 21.36 -27.73
N ALA A 708 -36.17 20.05 -28.03
CA ALA A 708 -36.14 18.99 -27.05
C ALA A 708 -34.70 18.65 -26.65
N ALA A 709 -33.79 18.49 -27.61
CA ALA A 709 -32.36 18.24 -27.35
C ALA A 709 -31.73 19.33 -26.46
N LYS A 710 -32.06 20.61 -26.68
CA LYS A 710 -31.63 21.76 -25.85
C LYS A 710 -32.18 21.70 -24.41
N LYS A 711 -33.38 21.14 -24.19
CA LYS A 711 -33.92 20.88 -22.83
C LYS A 711 -33.25 19.69 -22.15
N VAL A 712 -32.89 18.64 -22.91
CA VAL A 712 -32.12 17.49 -22.39
C VAL A 712 -30.71 17.91 -21.98
N ALA A 713 -30.05 18.78 -22.76
CA ALA A 713 -28.74 19.32 -22.42
C ALA A 713 -28.70 20.06 -21.06
N GLN A 714 -29.83 20.65 -20.64
CA GLN A 714 -29.99 21.33 -19.34
C GLN A 714 -30.18 20.37 -18.15
N VAL A 715 -30.32 19.05 -18.37
CA VAL A 715 -30.39 18.08 -17.26
C VAL A 715 -28.99 17.92 -16.64
N PRO A 716 -28.82 18.16 -15.33
CA PRO A 716 -27.53 18.03 -14.68
C PRO A 716 -27.26 16.55 -14.37
N LEU A 717 -26.35 15.94 -15.14
CA LEU A 717 -26.00 14.52 -15.08
C LEU A 717 -24.49 14.28 -14.88
N SER A 718 -23.74 15.31 -14.49
CA SER A 718 -22.30 15.19 -14.25
C SER A 718 -21.99 14.18 -13.15
N ASN A 719 -20.79 13.58 -13.19
CA ASN A 719 -20.30 12.58 -12.22
C ASN A 719 -20.70 12.91 -10.77
N ASP A 720 -20.42 14.14 -10.33
CA ASP A 720 -20.58 14.58 -8.94
C ASP A 720 -22.03 14.99 -8.63
N THR A 721 -22.77 15.43 -9.66
CA THR A 721 -24.23 15.54 -9.54
C THR A 721 -24.85 14.18 -9.32
N ILE A 722 -24.46 13.16 -10.07
CA ILE A 722 -24.98 11.79 -9.90
C ILE A 722 -24.58 11.22 -8.54
N ALA A 723 -23.33 11.39 -8.10
CA ALA A 723 -22.88 11.00 -6.75
C ALA A 723 -23.77 11.61 -5.66
N ARG A 724 -24.00 12.94 -5.73
CA ARG A 724 -24.87 13.70 -4.83
C ARG A 724 -26.34 13.27 -4.91
N ARG A 725 -26.87 12.99 -6.11
CA ARG A 725 -28.23 12.45 -6.27
C ARG A 725 -28.36 11.06 -5.65
N ILE A 726 -27.36 10.19 -5.79
CA ILE A 726 -27.33 8.85 -5.17
C ILE A 726 -27.30 8.97 -3.63
N GLN A 727 -26.51 9.88 -3.08
CA GLN A 727 -26.51 10.19 -1.64
C GLN A 727 -27.89 10.66 -1.15
N GLU A 728 -28.55 11.56 -1.90
CA GLU A 728 -29.88 12.08 -1.56
C GLU A 728 -30.98 11.01 -1.65
N LEU A 729 -30.92 10.13 -2.66
CA LEU A 729 -31.81 8.97 -2.79
C LEU A 729 -31.59 7.97 -1.64
N ALA A 730 -30.32 7.68 -1.31
CA ALA A 730 -29.96 6.81 -0.20
C ALA A 730 -30.50 7.34 1.14
N ASN A 731 -30.34 8.63 1.42
CA ASN A 731 -30.79 9.23 2.67
C ASN A 731 -32.33 9.21 2.81
N ASP A 732 -33.12 9.45 1.75
CA ASP A 732 -34.57 9.31 1.87
C ASP A 732 -35.05 7.85 1.98
N MET A 733 -34.32 6.89 1.41
CA MET A 733 -34.58 5.46 1.62
C MET A 733 -34.18 5.02 3.05
N GLU A 734 -33.18 5.66 3.64
CA GLU A 734 -32.79 5.51 5.05
C GLU A 734 -33.84 6.10 6.00
N ASP A 735 -34.33 7.33 5.74
CA ASP A 735 -35.49 7.93 6.43
C ASP A 735 -36.67 6.94 6.44
N GLN A 736 -37.08 6.45 5.27
CA GLN A 736 -38.22 5.53 5.11
C GLN A 736 -38.03 4.23 5.88
N LEU A 737 -36.84 3.62 5.82
CA LEU A 737 -36.56 2.37 6.55
C LEU A 737 -36.68 2.59 8.08
N ILE A 738 -36.20 3.72 8.60
CA ILE A 738 -36.29 4.05 10.02
C ILE A 738 -37.74 4.37 10.42
N GLU A 739 -38.50 5.07 9.58
CA GLU A 739 -39.93 5.30 9.75
C GLU A 739 -40.70 3.96 9.84
N GLN A 740 -40.41 3.01 8.94
CA GLN A 740 -41.05 1.68 8.90
C GLN A 740 -40.70 0.81 10.13
N ILE A 741 -39.43 0.72 10.53
CA ILE A 741 -39.01 -0.09 11.69
C ILE A 741 -39.66 0.44 12.99
N LYS A 742 -39.83 1.76 13.12
CA LYS A 742 -40.51 2.36 14.28
C LYS A 742 -41.99 2.01 14.36
N LEU A 743 -42.65 1.79 13.23
CA LEU A 743 -44.03 1.28 13.17
C LEU A 743 -44.10 -0.23 13.47
N ALA A 744 -43.11 -0.99 13.02
CA ALA A 744 -43.03 -2.45 13.22
C ALA A 744 -42.86 -2.87 14.70
N LYS A 745 -42.37 -1.97 15.55
CA LYS A 745 -41.92 -2.19 16.94
C LYS A 745 -40.73 -3.14 17.04
N TYR A 746 -40.89 -4.39 16.62
CA TYR A 746 -39.89 -5.46 16.72
C TYR A 746 -39.06 -5.59 15.43
N PHE A 747 -37.76 -5.86 15.59
CA PHE A 747 -36.85 -6.10 14.48
C PHE A 747 -35.78 -7.13 14.87
N SER A 748 -35.14 -7.75 13.88
CA SER A 748 -33.91 -8.54 14.07
C SER A 748 -32.78 -8.00 13.19
N LEU A 749 -31.55 -8.36 13.54
CA LEU A 749 -30.34 -7.92 12.84
C LEU A 749 -29.55 -9.11 12.30
N GLN A 750 -28.96 -8.92 11.12
CA GLN A 750 -27.94 -9.79 10.56
C GLN A 750 -26.66 -8.97 10.39
N LEU A 751 -25.55 -9.50 10.91
CA LEU A 751 -24.23 -8.85 10.98
C LEU A 751 -23.18 -9.72 10.29
N ASP A 752 -22.39 -9.15 9.39
CA ASP A 752 -21.30 -9.85 8.69
C ASP A 752 -20.06 -8.95 8.51
N GLU A 753 -18.87 -9.50 8.80
CA GLU A 753 -17.58 -8.80 8.69
C GLU A 753 -16.91 -9.18 7.37
N CYS A 754 -16.82 -8.24 6.43
CA CYS A 754 -16.24 -8.48 5.11
C CYS A 754 -15.02 -7.59 4.83
N ARG A 755 -14.22 -7.97 3.83
CA ARG A 755 -13.05 -7.18 3.37
C ARG A 755 -13.22 -6.79 1.91
N ASP A 756 -12.85 -5.55 1.58
CA ASP A 756 -12.89 -5.07 0.19
C ASP A 756 -11.57 -5.32 -0.58
N ILE A 757 -11.52 -4.82 -1.82
CA ILE A 757 -10.35 -4.92 -2.72
C ILE A 757 -9.12 -4.14 -2.17
N ALA A 758 -9.29 -3.23 -1.22
CA ALA A 758 -8.22 -2.53 -0.51
C ALA A 758 -7.82 -3.22 0.81
N ASN A 759 -8.43 -4.37 1.14
CA ASN A 759 -8.36 -5.06 2.45
C ASN A 759 -8.86 -4.23 3.65
N LEU A 760 -9.70 -3.22 3.42
CA LEU A 760 -10.40 -2.52 4.49
C LEU A 760 -11.53 -3.40 5.02
N ILE A 761 -11.70 -3.43 6.35
CA ILE A 761 -12.77 -4.18 7.02
C ILE A 761 -14.05 -3.35 6.97
N ILE A 762 -15.13 -3.97 6.53
CA ILE A 762 -16.47 -3.38 6.38
C ILE A 762 -17.48 -4.30 7.06
N LEU A 763 -18.16 -3.77 8.07
CA LEU A 763 -19.37 -4.38 8.62
C LEU A 763 -20.53 -4.13 7.65
N LEU A 764 -21.24 -5.18 7.26
CA LEU A 764 -22.53 -5.11 6.60
C LEU A 764 -23.63 -5.48 7.59
N VAL A 765 -24.70 -4.68 7.64
CA VAL A 765 -25.85 -4.92 8.52
C VAL A 765 -27.16 -4.94 7.72
N TYR A 766 -27.94 -5.98 7.95
CA TYR A 766 -29.30 -6.15 7.42
C TYR A 766 -30.30 -6.19 8.57
N VAL A 767 -31.53 -5.78 8.28
CA VAL A 767 -32.64 -5.74 9.26
C VAL A 767 -33.86 -6.45 8.70
N ARG A 768 -34.57 -7.18 9.56
CA ARG A 768 -35.81 -7.87 9.23
C ARG A 768 -36.90 -7.47 10.23
N PHE A 769 -38.07 -7.08 9.72
CA PHE A 769 -39.15 -6.44 10.49
C PHE A 769 -40.52 -6.65 9.82
N GLU A 770 -41.60 -6.35 10.55
CA GLU A 770 -42.99 -6.45 10.09
C GLU A 770 -43.41 -5.20 9.31
N HIS A 771 -43.82 -5.32 8.04
CA HIS A 771 -44.35 -4.22 7.24
C HIS A 771 -45.16 -4.71 6.04
N ASP A 772 -46.17 -3.97 5.59
CA ASP A 772 -47.07 -4.30 4.48
C ASP A 772 -47.57 -5.77 4.51
N ASP A 773 -48.23 -6.13 5.61
CA ASP A 773 -48.81 -7.46 5.91
C ASP A 773 -47.86 -8.65 5.75
N ASP A 774 -46.55 -8.47 5.87
CA ASP A 774 -45.54 -9.51 5.69
C ASP A 774 -44.24 -9.17 6.46
N ILE A 775 -43.25 -10.06 6.44
CA ILE A 775 -41.91 -9.76 6.97
C ILE A 775 -41.01 -9.27 5.83
N LYS A 776 -40.41 -8.09 5.98
CA LYS A 776 -39.50 -7.48 5.00
C LYS A 776 -38.04 -7.63 5.43
N GLU A 777 -37.16 -7.67 4.44
CA GLU A 777 -35.70 -7.79 4.57
C GLU A 777 -35.03 -6.62 3.85
N GLU A 778 -34.28 -5.78 4.58
CA GLU A 778 -33.67 -4.57 4.02
C GLU A 778 -32.22 -4.38 4.44
N PHE A 779 -31.46 -3.69 3.58
CA PHE A 779 -30.09 -3.28 3.88
C PHE A 779 -30.14 -2.14 4.91
N PHE A 780 -29.65 -2.41 6.12
CA PHE A 780 -29.78 -1.47 7.23
C PHE A 780 -28.68 -0.42 7.22
N PHE A 781 -27.39 -0.82 7.16
CA PHE A 781 -26.25 0.07 6.90
C PHE A 781 -24.96 -0.71 6.59
N SER A 782 -23.89 0.04 6.30
CA SER A 782 -22.51 -0.46 6.24
C SER A 782 -21.56 0.50 6.93
N ALA A 783 -20.64 0.00 7.76
CA ALA A 783 -19.60 0.80 8.41
C ALA A 783 -18.21 0.31 8.00
N SER A 784 -17.28 1.22 7.69
CA SER A 784 -15.85 0.90 7.53
C SER A 784 -15.18 0.97 8.91
N LEU A 785 -14.42 -0.06 9.26
CA LEU A 785 -13.85 -0.22 10.60
C LEU A 785 -12.34 0.10 10.62
N PRO A 786 -11.78 0.54 11.76
CA PRO A 786 -10.35 0.80 11.90
C PRO A 786 -9.52 -0.49 11.81
N ILE A 787 -8.23 -0.32 11.48
CA ILE A 787 -7.29 -1.42 11.17
C ILE A 787 -7.23 -2.48 12.28
N ASN A 788 -7.32 -2.07 13.54
CA ASN A 788 -7.21 -2.94 14.71
C ASN A 788 -8.58 -3.47 15.19
N THR A 789 -9.51 -3.74 14.26
CA THR A 789 -10.94 -4.03 14.55
C THR A 789 -11.13 -4.96 15.75
N THR A 790 -11.55 -4.37 16.86
CA THR A 790 -11.97 -5.05 18.08
C THR A 790 -13.48 -5.26 18.09
N SER A 791 -13.93 -6.23 18.88
CA SER A 791 -15.35 -6.43 19.16
C SER A 791 -16.03 -5.25 19.85
N SER A 792 -15.26 -4.40 20.55
CA SER A 792 -15.79 -3.16 21.14
C SER A 792 -16.10 -2.11 20.06
N GLU A 793 -15.25 -1.98 19.04
CA GLU A 793 -15.49 -1.05 17.92
C GLU A 793 -16.63 -1.54 17.01
N LEU A 794 -16.73 -2.85 16.78
CA LEU A 794 -17.89 -3.47 16.12
C LEU A 794 -19.20 -3.16 16.86
N TYR A 795 -19.22 -3.35 18.19
CA TYR A 795 -20.39 -3.07 19.02
C TYR A 795 -20.75 -1.58 19.00
N GLU A 796 -19.78 -0.69 19.20
CA GLU A 796 -20.02 0.76 19.19
C GLU A 796 -20.47 1.27 17.81
N ALA A 797 -19.96 0.72 16.70
CA ALA A 797 -20.46 1.03 15.36
C ALA A 797 -21.94 0.63 15.17
N VAL A 798 -22.36 -0.52 15.71
CA VAL A 798 -23.76 -0.98 15.69
C VAL A 798 -24.64 -0.13 16.62
N LYS A 799 -24.17 0.14 17.84
CA LYS A 799 -24.87 0.93 18.86
C LYS A 799 -25.08 2.37 18.43
N ASN A 800 -24.05 3.05 17.94
CA ASN A 800 -24.15 4.47 17.56
C ASN A 800 -25.07 4.65 16.32
N TYR A 801 -25.14 3.66 15.43
CA TYR A 801 -26.12 3.67 14.34
C TYR A 801 -27.55 3.43 14.84
N ILE A 802 -27.78 2.42 15.70
CA ILE A 802 -29.12 2.06 16.19
C ILE A 802 -29.69 3.11 17.14
N VAL A 803 -28.90 3.55 18.12
CA VAL A 803 -29.34 4.46 19.18
C VAL A 803 -29.22 5.90 18.71
N ASP A 804 -28.01 6.39 18.44
CA ASP A 804 -27.77 7.83 18.26
C ASP A 804 -28.29 8.34 16.90
N LYS A 805 -28.13 7.56 15.82
CA LYS A 805 -28.62 7.96 14.49
C LYS A 805 -30.08 7.58 14.26
N CYS A 806 -30.47 6.33 14.50
CA CYS A 806 -31.81 5.85 14.20
C CYS A 806 -32.84 6.14 15.30
N GLY A 807 -32.43 6.33 16.56
CA GLY A 807 -33.36 6.46 17.68
C GLY A 807 -34.22 5.21 17.89
N LEU A 808 -33.58 4.03 17.85
CA LEU A 808 -34.16 2.72 18.10
C LEU A 808 -33.61 2.12 19.40
N GLU A 809 -34.42 1.33 20.09
CA GLU A 809 -34.04 0.72 21.37
C GLU A 809 -33.72 -0.77 21.21
N PHE A 810 -32.56 -1.22 21.71
CA PHE A 810 -32.15 -2.63 21.65
C PHE A 810 -33.15 -3.59 22.31
N LYS A 811 -33.95 -3.14 23.29
CA LYS A 811 -35.00 -3.96 23.95
C LYS A 811 -36.05 -4.53 22.98
N PHE A 812 -36.17 -3.98 21.77
CA PHE A 812 -37.05 -4.50 20.72
C PHE A 812 -36.32 -5.33 19.64
N CYS A 813 -35.02 -5.53 19.78
CA CYS A 813 -34.22 -6.42 18.92
C CYS A 813 -34.47 -7.88 19.33
N VAL A 814 -35.32 -8.59 18.59
CA VAL A 814 -35.76 -9.96 18.95
C VAL A 814 -34.73 -11.04 18.62
N GLY A 815 -33.77 -10.73 17.74
CA GLY A 815 -32.63 -11.60 17.48
C GLY A 815 -31.48 -10.96 16.72
N VAL A 816 -30.30 -11.53 16.87
CA VAL A 816 -29.07 -11.18 16.15
C VAL A 816 -28.47 -12.44 15.52
N CYS A 817 -28.15 -12.37 14.23
CA CYS A 817 -27.52 -13.44 13.49
C CYS A 817 -26.13 -13.05 12.95
N SER A 818 -25.16 -13.95 13.04
CA SER A 818 -23.78 -13.75 12.60
C SER A 818 -23.10 -15.06 12.19
N ASP A 819 -21.89 -14.97 11.65
CA ASP A 819 -21.05 -16.10 11.25
C ASP A 819 -20.37 -16.83 12.43
N ALA A 820 -20.52 -16.30 13.65
CA ALA A 820 -19.82 -16.71 14.87
C ALA A 820 -18.28 -16.65 14.78
N ALA A 821 -17.72 -15.67 14.05
CA ALA A 821 -16.33 -15.26 14.23
C ALA A 821 -16.03 -14.88 15.69
N ALA A 822 -14.76 -15.02 16.10
CA ALA A 822 -14.33 -14.71 17.47
C ALA A 822 -14.52 -13.22 17.86
N SER A 823 -14.62 -12.32 16.89
CA SER A 823 -15.03 -10.91 17.07
C SER A 823 -16.52 -10.78 17.48
N MET A 824 -17.37 -11.69 17.05
CA MET A 824 -18.83 -11.65 17.25
C MET A 824 -19.29 -12.45 18.47
N THR A 825 -18.77 -13.66 18.66
CA THR A 825 -19.25 -14.68 19.63
C THR A 825 -18.17 -15.25 20.55
N GLY A 826 -16.93 -14.73 20.48
CA GLY A 826 -15.78 -15.28 21.19
C GLY A 826 -15.95 -15.31 22.72
N LYS A 827 -15.35 -16.32 23.37
CA LYS A 827 -15.44 -16.58 24.82
C LYS A 827 -14.96 -15.41 25.72
N HIS A 828 -14.32 -14.40 25.14
CA HIS A 828 -13.82 -13.20 25.81
C HIS A 828 -14.28 -11.89 25.13
N SER A 829 -15.19 -11.95 24.14
CA SER A 829 -15.38 -10.88 23.14
C SER A 829 -16.65 -11.05 22.28
N LYS A 830 -17.56 -10.08 22.13
CA LYS A 830 -18.16 -9.15 23.11
C LYS A 830 -19.49 -8.58 22.59
N VAL A 831 -19.59 -8.34 21.27
CA VAL A 831 -20.75 -7.74 20.57
C VAL A 831 -22.08 -8.38 20.97
N ILE A 832 -22.23 -9.69 20.77
CA ILE A 832 -23.50 -10.39 21.04
C ILE A 832 -23.81 -10.47 22.53
N THR A 833 -22.79 -10.52 23.39
CA THR A 833 -22.95 -10.45 24.85
C THR A 833 -23.49 -9.10 25.28
N GLN A 834 -22.91 -8.00 24.78
CA GLN A 834 -23.33 -6.63 25.09
C GLN A 834 -24.74 -6.32 24.54
N ILE A 835 -25.12 -6.85 23.38
CA ILE A 835 -26.50 -6.76 22.89
C ILE A 835 -27.45 -7.53 23.82
N LYS A 836 -27.06 -8.70 24.35
CA LYS A 836 -27.87 -9.44 25.34
C LYS A 836 -27.94 -8.77 26.72
N GLU A 837 -26.90 -8.05 27.12
CA GLU A 837 -26.92 -7.20 28.33
C GLU A 837 -27.98 -6.09 28.22
N LEU A 838 -28.19 -5.53 27.01
CA LEU A 838 -29.27 -4.56 26.74
C LEU A 838 -30.63 -5.19 26.38
N ALA A 839 -30.64 -6.43 25.91
CA ALA A 839 -31.84 -7.14 25.45
C ALA A 839 -31.78 -8.64 25.81
N PRO A 840 -32.11 -9.04 27.05
CA PRO A 840 -31.99 -10.42 27.49
C PRO A 840 -32.88 -11.42 26.73
N GLU A 841 -34.00 -10.97 26.16
CA GLU A 841 -34.87 -11.79 25.29
C GLU A 841 -34.30 -12.02 23.87
N CYS A 842 -33.20 -11.34 23.50
CA CYS A 842 -32.65 -11.39 22.14
C CYS A 842 -32.03 -12.76 21.82
N LYS A 843 -32.66 -13.52 20.92
CA LYS A 843 -32.16 -14.81 20.46
C LYS A 843 -30.92 -14.62 19.57
N THR A 844 -29.88 -15.44 19.78
CA THR A 844 -28.74 -15.50 18.85
C THR A 844 -28.93 -16.65 17.90
N THR A 845 -28.67 -16.44 16.61
CA THR A 845 -28.61 -17.49 15.61
C THR A 845 -27.24 -17.48 14.94
N HIS A 846 -26.65 -18.64 14.74
CA HIS A 846 -25.46 -18.81 13.90
C HIS A 846 -25.94 -19.09 12.47
N PHE A 847 -25.29 -18.54 11.44
CA PHE A 847 -25.69 -18.79 10.06
C PHE A 847 -25.65 -20.30 9.73
N PHE A 848 -26.80 -20.89 9.38
CA PHE A 848 -26.93 -22.31 9.04
C PHE A 848 -25.97 -22.71 7.91
N ILE A 849 -25.84 -21.86 6.89
CA ILE A 849 -24.92 -22.05 5.76
C ILE A 849 -23.44 -22.08 6.21
N HIS A 850 -23.07 -21.33 7.27
CA HIS A 850 -21.70 -21.42 7.80
C HIS A 850 -21.52 -22.67 8.66
N GLN A 851 -22.50 -23.04 9.49
CA GLN A 851 -22.48 -24.28 10.29
C GLN A 851 -22.37 -25.54 9.42
N ASP A 852 -23.14 -25.63 8.34
CA ASP A 852 -23.06 -26.69 7.33
C ASP A 852 -21.64 -26.77 6.71
N SER A 853 -21.10 -25.63 6.26
CA SER A 853 -19.73 -25.50 5.76
C SER A 853 -18.65 -25.84 6.82
N LEU A 854 -18.92 -25.62 8.11
CA LEU A 854 -18.02 -26.02 9.21
C LEU A 854 -18.09 -27.53 9.45
N ALA A 855 -19.27 -28.15 9.38
CA ALA A 855 -19.43 -29.61 9.49
C ALA A 855 -18.61 -30.33 8.41
N MET A 856 -18.69 -29.87 7.15
CA MET A 856 -17.96 -30.46 6.04
C MET A 856 -16.44 -30.21 6.05
N LYS A 857 -15.90 -29.26 6.83
CA LYS A 857 -14.43 -28.98 6.84
C LYS A 857 -13.60 -30.14 7.40
N LYS A 858 -14.19 -31.03 8.21
CA LYS A 858 -13.49 -32.15 8.85
C LYS A 858 -13.67 -33.45 8.07
N ILE A 859 -12.68 -33.73 7.23
CA ILE A 859 -12.64 -34.84 6.27
C ILE A 859 -11.54 -35.83 6.70
N SER A 860 -11.69 -37.13 6.39
CA SER A 860 -10.68 -38.15 6.73
C SER A 860 -9.34 -37.88 6.02
N ALA A 861 -8.23 -38.35 6.60
CA ALA A 861 -6.89 -38.01 6.13
C ALA A 861 -6.64 -38.40 4.65
N GLU A 862 -7.19 -39.52 4.19
CA GLU A 862 -7.11 -39.95 2.78
C GLU A 862 -7.89 -39.03 1.85
N LEU A 863 -9.14 -38.69 2.18
CA LEU A 863 -9.94 -37.79 1.35
C LEU A 863 -9.37 -36.36 1.37
N HIS A 864 -8.78 -35.94 2.50
CA HIS A 864 -8.09 -34.66 2.61
C HIS A 864 -6.80 -34.61 1.76
N SER A 865 -6.07 -35.72 1.57
CA SER A 865 -4.89 -35.72 0.69
C SER A 865 -5.28 -35.50 -0.77
N VAL A 866 -6.33 -36.17 -1.25
CA VAL A 866 -6.92 -35.98 -2.60
C VAL A 866 -7.31 -34.51 -2.82
N LEU A 867 -8.03 -33.89 -1.88
CA LEU A 867 -8.36 -32.46 -1.92
C LEU A 867 -7.10 -31.57 -1.98
N THR A 868 -6.10 -31.88 -1.17
CA THR A 868 -4.85 -31.12 -1.08
C THR A 868 -4.06 -31.17 -2.39
N ASP A 869 -4.00 -32.34 -3.04
CA ASP A 869 -3.31 -32.50 -4.32
C ASP A 869 -4.05 -31.83 -5.48
N ILE A 870 -5.38 -31.89 -5.50
CA ILE A 870 -6.22 -31.16 -6.46
C ILE A 870 -5.96 -29.66 -6.37
N VAL A 871 -5.87 -29.08 -5.17
CA VAL A 871 -5.52 -27.67 -4.99
C VAL A 871 -4.11 -27.34 -5.52
N LYS A 872 -3.11 -28.22 -5.30
CA LYS A 872 -1.76 -28.06 -5.88
C LYS A 872 -1.79 -28.07 -7.42
N ILE A 873 -2.53 -29.00 -8.02
CA ILE A 873 -2.65 -29.17 -9.48
C ILE A 873 -3.34 -27.95 -10.11
N VAL A 874 -4.50 -27.55 -9.58
CA VAL A 874 -5.24 -26.36 -10.02
C VAL A 874 -4.37 -25.11 -9.96
N ASN A 875 -3.68 -24.90 -8.84
CA ASN A 875 -2.77 -23.76 -8.67
C ASN A 875 -1.58 -23.81 -9.64
N TYR A 876 -1.01 -24.99 -9.95
CA TYR A 876 0.07 -25.09 -10.95
C TYR A 876 -0.37 -24.74 -12.38
N VAL A 877 -1.60 -25.11 -12.77
CA VAL A 877 -2.14 -24.76 -14.08
C VAL A 877 -2.50 -23.26 -14.15
N LYS A 878 -3.06 -22.69 -13.07
CA LYS A 878 -3.54 -21.29 -13.03
C LYS A 878 -2.49 -20.24 -12.68
N CYS A 879 -1.50 -20.53 -11.85
CA CYS A 879 -0.44 -19.57 -11.48
C CYS A 879 0.53 -19.25 -12.62
N ASN A 880 0.49 -20.01 -13.73
CA ASN A 880 1.27 -19.73 -14.93
C ASN A 880 0.34 -19.52 -16.14
N ALA A 881 0.29 -18.29 -16.65
CA ALA A 881 -0.51 -17.94 -17.81
C ALA A 881 -0.18 -18.78 -19.07
N LEU A 882 1.07 -19.23 -19.24
CA LEU A 882 1.42 -20.14 -20.33
C LEU A 882 0.79 -21.53 -20.14
N ASN A 883 0.82 -22.07 -18.92
CA ASN A 883 0.17 -23.35 -18.60
C ASN A 883 -1.34 -23.26 -18.84
N SER A 884 -2.00 -22.19 -18.37
CA SER A 884 -3.44 -21.98 -18.59
C SER A 884 -3.82 -21.90 -20.08
N ARG A 885 -3.02 -21.22 -20.92
CA ARG A 885 -3.27 -21.18 -22.37
C ARG A 885 -3.02 -22.52 -23.05
N LEU A 886 -1.95 -23.22 -22.68
CA LEU A 886 -1.63 -24.55 -23.24
C LEU A 886 -2.67 -25.60 -22.83
N PHE A 887 -3.21 -25.51 -21.62
CA PHE A 887 -4.32 -26.35 -21.17
C PHE A 887 -5.62 -26.03 -21.90
N SER A 888 -5.97 -24.75 -22.06
CA SER A 888 -7.13 -24.34 -22.89
C SER A 888 -7.02 -24.91 -24.30
N LEU A 889 -5.86 -24.72 -24.96
CA LEU A 889 -5.61 -25.23 -26.30
C LEU A 889 -5.72 -26.76 -26.39
N LEU A 890 -5.34 -27.50 -25.34
CA LEU A 890 -5.55 -28.94 -25.27
C LEU A 890 -7.04 -29.29 -25.19
N CYS A 891 -7.80 -28.62 -24.32
CA CYS A 891 -9.25 -28.80 -24.23
C CYS A 891 -9.99 -28.37 -25.51
N ASP A 892 -9.51 -27.33 -26.19
CA ASP A 892 -10.01 -26.87 -27.49
C ASP A 892 -9.78 -27.93 -28.58
N ASN A 893 -8.60 -28.54 -28.62
CA ASN A 893 -8.26 -29.64 -29.54
C ASN A 893 -8.96 -30.98 -29.21
N MET A 894 -9.49 -31.12 -28.00
CA MET A 894 -10.22 -32.31 -27.51
C MET A 894 -11.75 -32.08 -27.52
N GLU A 895 -12.22 -30.97 -28.10
CA GLU A 895 -13.64 -30.58 -28.22
C GLU A 895 -14.42 -30.49 -26.89
N VAL A 896 -13.72 -30.29 -25.77
CA VAL A 896 -14.33 -30.31 -24.43
C VAL A 896 -15.05 -28.99 -24.10
N ASP A 897 -16.28 -29.08 -23.56
CA ASP A 897 -17.11 -27.95 -23.09
C ASP A 897 -16.41 -27.02 -22.09
N HIS A 898 -15.35 -27.51 -21.45
CA HIS A 898 -14.81 -26.98 -20.20
C HIS A 898 -13.34 -26.59 -20.32
N LYS A 899 -13.10 -25.75 -21.33
CA LYS A 899 -11.84 -25.13 -21.77
C LYS A 899 -10.97 -24.47 -20.68
N GLN A 900 -11.49 -24.27 -19.47
CA GLN A 900 -10.71 -23.78 -18.33
C GLN A 900 -11.14 -24.39 -16.99
N LEU A 901 -10.14 -24.67 -16.15
CA LEU A 901 -10.29 -24.85 -14.71
C LEU A 901 -10.84 -23.59 -14.03
N LEU A 902 -11.43 -23.77 -12.84
CA LEU A 902 -11.77 -22.69 -11.91
C LEU A 902 -10.57 -22.39 -11.00
N LEU A 903 -10.47 -21.16 -10.47
CA LEU A 903 -9.46 -20.78 -9.47
C LEU A 903 -9.93 -21.19 -8.07
N HIS A 904 -9.06 -21.84 -7.30
CA HIS A 904 -9.36 -22.17 -5.90
C HIS A 904 -9.31 -20.92 -5.02
N ALA A 905 -10.39 -20.67 -4.27
CA ALA A 905 -10.43 -19.67 -3.21
C ALA A 905 -10.82 -20.36 -1.91
N GLU A 906 -9.84 -20.53 -1.00
CA GLU A 906 -10.00 -21.28 0.26
C GLU A 906 -11.22 -20.86 1.08
N ILE A 907 -11.58 -19.58 0.97
CA ILE A 907 -12.57 -18.83 1.74
C ILE A 907 -14.03 -19.22 1.41
N ARG A 908 -14.33 -19.75 0.21
CA ARG A 908 -15.73 -20.04 -0.20
C ARG A 908 -15.95 -21.49 -0.59
N TRP A 909 -16.67 -22.23 0.25
CA TRP A 909 -16.93 -23.66 0.12
C TRP A 909 -17.57 -24.06 -1.22
N LEU A 910 -18.56 -23.28 -1.69
CA LEU A 910 -19.24 -23.44 -2.98
C LEU A 910 -18.30 -23.45 -4.20
N SER A 911 -17.06 -22.94 -4.08
CA SER A 911 -16.05 -23.06 -5.13
C SER A 911 -15.37 -24.43 -5.18
N ARG A 912 -15.26 -25.12 -4.03
CA ARG A 912 -14.54 -26.40 -3.91
C ARG A 912 -15.26 -27.52 -4.67
N GLY A 913 -16.57 -27.69 -4.47
CA GLY A 913 -17.33 -28.71 -5.21
C GLY A 913 -17.32 -28.47 -6.71
N LYS A 914 -17.50 -27.22 -7.16
CA LYS A 914 -17.40 -26.85 -8.58
C LYS A 914 -16.00 -27.06 -9.18
N ILE A 915 -14.95 -27.02 -8.36
CA ILE A 915 -13.60 -27.44 -8.78
C ILE A 915 -13.50 -28.96 -8.85
N LEU A 916 -14.07 -29.70 -7.91
CA LEU A 916 -13.99 -31.18 -7.86
C LEU A 916 -14.71 -31.83 -9.05
N SER A 917 -15.96 -31.43 -9.34
CA SER A 917 -16.68 -31.89 -10.52
C SER A 917 -15.92 -31.54 -11.80
N ARG A 918 -15.45 -30.28 -11.91
CA ARG A 918 -14.61 -29.84 -13.05
C ARG A 918 -13.32 -30.65 -13.22
N MET A 919 -12.69 -31.07 -12.13
CA MET A 919 -11.47 -31.88 -12.15
C MET A 919 -11.74 -33.36 -12.51
N PHE A 920 -12.92 -33.88 -12.19
CA PHE A 920 -13.34 -35.23 -12.56
C PHE A 920 -13.87 -35.32 -14.00
N GLU A 921 -14.58 -34.28 -14.46
CA GLU A 921 -15.00 -34.06 -15.84
C GLU A 921 -13.79 -34.11 -16.78
N ILE A 922 -12.80 -33.23 -16.57
CA ILE A 922 -11.65 -33.06 -17.49
C ILE A 922 -10.42 -33.90 -17.07
N ARG A 923 -10.65 -35.06 -16.44
CA ARG A 923 -9.61 -35.93 -15.85
C ARG A 923 -8.60 -36.43 -16.89
N ASN A 924 -9.05 -36.66 -18.12
CA ASN A 924 -8.24 -37.20 -19.21
C ASN A 924 -7.32 -36.13 -19.82
N GLU A 925 -7.81 -34.91 -19.99
CA GLU A 925 -7.07 -33.76 -20.50
C GLU A 925 -6.01 -33.33 -19.48
N LEU A 926 -6.35 -33.37 -18.19
CA LEU A 926 -5.41 -33.17 -17.09
C LEU A 926 -4.33 -34.24 -17.06
N LEU A 927 -4.69 -35.53 -17.20
CA LEU A 927 -3.72 -36.62 -17.33
C LEU A 927 -2.73 -36.36 -18.48
N MET A 928 -3.23 -36.06 -19.69
CA MET A 928 -2.38 -35.79 -20.85
C MET A 928 -1.49 -34.55 -20.68
N PHE A 929 -2.03 -33.45 -20.15
CA PHE A 929 -1.26 -32.24 -19.86
C PHE A 929 -0.17 -32.47 -18.81
N LEU A 930 -0.49 -33.23 -17.76
CA LEU A 930 0.42 -33.50 -16.65
C LEU A 930 1.49 -34.55 -16.99
N GLN A 931 1.24 -35.51 -17.88
CA GLN A 931 2.28 -36.43 -18.36
C GLN A 931 3.47 -35.65 -18.94
N VAL A 932 3.22 -34.60 -19.73
CA VAL A 932 4.26 -33.78 -20.38
C VAL A 932 4.91 -32.77 -19.42
N LYS A 933 4.21 -32.30 -18.38
CA LYS A 933 4.66 -31.18 -17.53
C LYS A 933 5.06 -31.57 -16.09
N LYS A 934 4.40 -32.58 -15.51
CA LYS A 934 4.55 -33.04 -14.12
C LYS A 934 4.20 -34.54 -14.00
N PRO A 935 5.11 -35.45 -14.42
CA PRO A 935 4.85 -36.90 -14.41
C PRO A 935 4.33 -37.45 -13.07
N VAL A 936 4.85 -36.96 -11.93
CA VAL A 936 4.42 -37.36 -10.58
C VAL A 936 2.91 -37.15 -10.35
N TRP A 937 2.33 -36.04 -10.82
CA TRP A 937 0.88 -35.84 -10.70
C TRP A 937 0.09 -36.61 -11.76
N SER A 938 0.70 -36.92 -12.90
CA SER A 938 0.07 -37.81 -13.90
C SER A 938 -0.09 -39.25 -13.41
N GLN A 939 0.65 -39.67 -12.37
CA GLN A 939 0.47 -40.97 -11.72
C GLN A 939 -0.81 -40.99 -10.85
N LEU A 940 -1.22 -39.87 -10.26
CA LEU A 940 -2.48 -39.79 -9.49
C LEU A 940 -3.71 -40.03 -10.38
N PHE A 941 -3.70 -39.47 -11.59
CA PHE A 941 -4.71 -39.75 -12.64
C PHE A 941 -4.49 -41.11 -13.36
N LYS A 942 -3.69 -42.00 -12.77
CA LYS A 942 -3.60 -43.43 -13.15
C LYS A 942 -3.91 -44.37 -11.99
N ASP A 943 -4.01 -43.87 -10.75
CA ASP A 943 -4.49 -44.66 -9.61
C ASP A 943 -6.02 -44.66 -9.59
N VAL A 944 -6.60 -45.79 -9.96
CA VAL A 944 -8.03 -46.11 -9.89
C VAL A 944 -8.63 -45.71 -8.53
N ASN A 945 -7.93 -46.01 -7.43
CA ASN A 945 -8.42 -45.77 -6.08
C ASN A 945 -8.37 -44.27 -5.72
N TRP A 946 -7.44 -43.51 -6.28
CA TRP A 946 -7.40 -42.05 -6.14
C TRP A 946 -8.54 -41.40 -6.93
N ILE A 947 -8.80 -41.87 -8.16
CA ILE A 947 -9.90 -41.37 -9.01
C ILE A 947 -11.27 -41.70 -8.40
N ALA A 948 -11.48 -42.89 -7.82
CA ALA A 948 -12.71 -43.23 -7.12
C ALA A 948 -12.97 -42.31 -5.91
N ARG A 949 -11.94 -42.01 -5.11
CA ARG A 949 -12.02 -41.02 -4.02
C ARG A 949 -12.36 -39.61 -4.55
N LEU A 950 -11.83 -39.21 -5.71
CA LEU A 950 -12.21 -37.94 -6.38
C LEU A 950 -13.67 -37.96 -6.88
N ALA A 951 -14.14 -39.05 -7.49
CA ALA A 951 -15.52 -39.20 -7.95
C ALA A 951 -16.51 -39.02 -6.77
N TYR A 952 -16.26 -39.72 -5.67
CA TYR A 952 -17.00 -39.56 -4.42
C TYR A 952 -16.97 -38.11 -3.88
N LEU A 953 -15.79 -37.47 -3.89
CA LEU A 953 -15.63 -36.07 -3.45
C LEU A 953 -16.37 -35.07 -4.37
N SER A 954 -16.45 -35.33 -5.68
CA SER A 954 -17.30 -34.56 -6.59
C SER A 954 -18.77 -34.66 -6.18
N ASP A 955 -19.29 -35.88 -6.05
CA ASP A 955 -20.70 -36.12 -5.75
C ASP A 955 -21.13 -35.55 -4.40
N ILE A 956 -20.39 -35.86 -3.32
CA ILE A 956 -20.77 -35.39 -1.96
C ILE A 956 -20.65 -33.87 -1.83
N PHE A 957 -19.69 -33.21 -2.50
CA PHE A 957 -19.63 -31.75 -2.51
C PHE A 957 -20.72 -31.14 -3.41
N SER A 958 -21.14 -31.78 -4.50
CA SER A 958 -22.27 -31.30 -5.31
C SER A 958 -23.56 -31.33 -4.50
N ILE A 959 -23.87 -32.47 -3.86
CA ILE A 959 -25.04 -32.67 -3.01
C ILE A 959 -25.17 -31.56 -1.94
N PHE A 960 -24.07 -31.17 -1.31
CA PHE A 960 -24.07 -30.09 -0.32
C PHE A 960 -24.05 -28.68 -0.93
N ASN A 961 -23.50 -28.48 -2.13
CA ASN A 961 -23.71 -27.23 -2.86
C ASN A 961 -25.20 -27.04 -3.20
N ASP A 962 -25.90 -28.10 -3.57
CA ASP A 962 -27.33 -28.08 -3.89
C ASP A 962 -28.18 -27.85 -2.63
N LEU A 963 -27.81 -28.46 -1.49
CA LEU A 963 -28.41 -28.15 -0.18
C LEU A 963 -28.22 -26.68 0.19
N ASN A 964 -26.99 -26.17 0.08
CA ASN A 964 -26.64 -24.78 0.36
C ASN A 964 -27.42 -23.82 -0.58
N ALA A 965 -27.43 -24.08 -1.88
CA ALA A 965 -28.22 -23.34 -2.85
C ALA A 965 -29.73 -23.37 -2.54
N SER A 966 -30.26 -24.50 -2.03
CA SER A 966 -31.65 -24.58 -1.58
C SER A 966 -31.94 -23.78 -0.30
N MET A 967 -30.91 -23.51 0.52
CA MET A 967 -30.99 -22.61 1.68
C MET A 967 -30.79 -21.14 1.29
N GLN A 968 -30.14 -20.84 0.17
CA GLN A 968 -29.98 -19.47 -0.32
C GLN A 968 -31.29 -18.92 -0.90
N GLY A 969 -31.86 -17.91 -0.23
CA GLY A 969 -33.06 -17.21 -0.69
C GLY A 969 -33.49 -16.08 0.26
N LYS A 970 -34.45 -15.27 -0.19
CA LYS A 970 -35.16 -14.31 0.66
C LYS A 970 -36.31 -14.96 1.42
N ASN A 971 -36.74 -14.33 2.51
CA ASN A 971 -37.90 -14.72 3.33
C ASN A 971 -37.80 -16.12 3.97
N THR A 972 -36.60 -16.70 4.03
CA THR A 972 -36.36 -18.02 4.66
C THR A 972 -36.44 -17.94 6.19
N THR A 973 -37.02 -18.96 6.83
CA THR A 973 -37.20 -19.04 8.29
C THR A 973 -36.28 -20.10 8.90
N CYS A 974 -35.94 -19.98 10.18
CA CYS A 974 -35.14 -21.00 10.89
C CYS A 974 -35.77 -22.39 10.81
N PHE A 975 -37.09 -22.48 10.89
CA PHE A 975 -37.85 -23.72 10.70
C PHE A 975 -37.57 -24.36 9.33
N SER A 976 -37.72 -23.59 8.24
CA SER A 976 -37.50 -24.05 6.87
C SER A 976 -36.05 -24.46 6.55
N MET A 977 -35.09 -24.09 7.41
CA MET A 977 -33.70 -24.55 7.32
C MET A 977 -33.46 -25.78 8.20
N ALA A 978 -34.04 -25.85 9.39
CA ALA A 978 -34.05 -27.07 10.21
C ALA A 978 -34.67 -28.25 9.44
N ASP A 979 -35.76 -28.03 8.70
CA ASP A 979 -36.39 -29.03 7.82
C ASP A 979 -35.43 -29.54 6.72
N LYS A 980 -34.59 -28.66 6.15
CA LYS A 980 -33.62 -29.01 5.10
C LYS A 980 -32.39 -29.74 5.66
N ILE A 981 -31.85 -29.28 6.77
CA ILE A 981 -30.73 -29.93 7.47
C ILE A 981 -31.15 -31.32 7.97
N GLU A 982 -32.33 -31.45 8.57
CA GLU A 982 -32.85 -32.73 9.04
C GLU A 982 -33.10 -33.70 7.89
N GLY A 983 -33.72 -33.23 6.79
CA GLY A 983 -33.83 -34.00 5.55
C GLY A 983 -32.48 -34.44 4.97
N GLN A 984 -31.40 -33.70 5.21
CA GLN A 984 -30.04 -34.10 4.83
C GLN A 984 -29.45 -35.14 5.81
N LYS A 985 -29.62 -34.99 7.12
CA LYS A 985 -29.19 -36.01 8.11
C LYS A 985 -29.83 -37.37 7.78
N GLN A 986 -31.14 -37.39 7.51
CA GLN A 986 -31.86 -38.62 7.17
C GLN A 986 -31.39 -39.25 5.86
N LYS A 987 -31.06 -38.44 4.83
CA LYS A 987 -30.42 -38.94 3.60
C LYS A 987 -29.04 -39.55 3.88
N LEU A 988 -28.18 -38.88 4.64
CA LEU A 988 -26.82 -39.34 4.96
C LEU A 988 -26.84 -40.67 5.72
N GLU A 989 -27.74 -40.82 6.70
CA GLU A 989 -27.90 -42.09 7.42
C GLU A 989 -28.44 -43.19 6.49
N SER A 990 -29.40 -42.89 5.61
CA SER A 990 -29.85 -43.85 4.58
C SER A 990 -28.71 -44.25 3.62
N TRP A 991 -27.86 -43.31 3.22
CA TRP A 991 -26.73 -43.57 2.32
C TRP A 991 -25.60 -44.35 2.99
N LYS A 992 -25.30 -44.07 4.26
CA LYS A 992 -24.38 -44.87 5.09
C LYS A 992 -24.83 -46.34 5.17
N ASN A 993 -26.13 -46.58 5.34
CA ASN A 993 -26.69 -47.93 5.35
C ASN A 993 -26.68 -48.60 3.96
N ARG A 994 -26.87 -47.86 2.87
CA ARG A 994 -26.75 -48.37 1.48
C ARG A 994 -25.30 -48.69 1.06
N VAL A 995 -24.34 -47.86 1.44
CA VAL A 995 -22.90 -48.12 1.21
C VAL A 995 -22.47 -49.40 1.95
N SER A 996 -23.03 -49.64 3.14
CA SER A 996 -22.85 -50.90 3.89
C SER A 996 -23.47 -52.13 3.21
N THR A 997 -24.21 -51.95 2.11
CA THR A 997 -24.74 -53.02 1.23
C THR A 997 -24.28 -52.83 -0.23
N ASP A 998 -23.15 -52.16 -0.44
CA ASP A 998 -22.54 -51.87 -1.75
C ASP A 998 -23.44 -51.21 -2.81
N CYS A 999 -24.46 -50.47 -2.36
CA CYS A 999 -25.28 -49.59 -3.19
C CYS A 999 -24.69 -48.18 -3.16
N TYR A 1000 -24.21 -47.71 -4.32
CA TYR A 1000 -23.55 -46.40 -4.49
C TYR A 1000 -24.37 -45.40 -5.32
N ASP A 1001 -25.61 -45.74 -5.70
CA ASP A 1001 -26.47 -45.03 -6.67
C ASP A 1001 -26.70 -43.52 -6.38
N MET A 1002 -26.53 -43.09 -5.13
CA MET A 1002 -26.62 -41.69 -4.72
C MET A 1002 -25.43 -40.84 -5.17
N PHE A 1003 -24.31 -41.48 -5.54
CA PHE A 1003 -23.07 -40.86 -6.00
C PHE A 1003 -22.90 -41.23 -7.48
N HIS A 1004 -23.35 -40.34 -8.38
CA HIS A 1004 -23.46 -40.64 -9.80
C HIS A 1004 -22.10 -40.76 -10.51
N ASN A 1005 -21.16 -39.85 -10.23
CA ASN A 1005 -19.80 -39.96 -10.76
C ASN A 1005 -19.11 -41.22 -10.24
N LEU A 1006 -19.30 -41.54 -8.95
CA LEU A 1006 -18.72 -42.73 -8.33
C LEU A 1006 -19.26 -44.03 -8.93
N THR A 1007 -20.58 -44.21 -9.00
CA THR A 1007 -21.21 -45.40 -9.57
C THR A 1007 -20.82 -45.59 -11.04
N THR A 1008 -20.73 -44.50 -11.81
CA THR A 1008 -20.25 -44.54 -13.19
C THR A 1008 -18.81 -45.03 -13.26
N PHE A 1009 -17.92 -44.52 -12.40
CA PHE A 1009 -16.52 -44.94 -12.35
C PHE A 1009 -16.31 -46.39 -11.86
N ILE A 1010 -17.11 -46.86 -10.89
CA ILE A 1010 -17.12 -48.27 -10.46
C ILE A 1010 -17.49 -49.17 -11.64
N ASN A 1011 -18.49 -48.79 -12.44
CA ASN A 1011 -18.89 -49.52 -13.64
C ASN A 1011 -17.87 -49.41 -14.80
N GLU A 1012 -17.12 -48.30 -14.90
CA GLU A 1012 -16.03 -48.14 -15.88
C GLU A 1012 -14.84 -49.09 -15.61
N VAL A 1013 -14.53 -49.40 -14.34
CA VAL A 1013 -13.27 -50.06 -13.95
C VAL A 1013 -13.43 -51.47 -13.37
N GLY A 1014 -14.54 -51.77 -12.68
CA GLY A 1014 -14.79 -53.11 -12.15
C GLY A 1014 -13.76 -53.58 -11.12
N HIS A 1015 -12.99 -54.63 -11.46
CA HIS A 1015 -12.18 -55.40 -10.50
C HIS A 1015 -10.86 -54.76 -10.06
N ASP A 1016 -10.35 -53.73 -10.75
CA ASP A 1016 -9.07 -53.07 -10.38
C ASP A 1016 -9.19 -52.08 -9.20
N LEU A 1017 -10.39 -51.95 -8.62
CA LEU A 1017 -10.72 -51.05 -7.52
C LEU A 1017 -10.82 -51.80 -6.18
N ASP A 1018 -10.17 -51.30 -5.12
CA ASP A 1018 -10.38 -51.79 -3.76
C ASP A 1018 -11.70 -51.25 -3.19
N ILE A 1019 -12.80 -51.90 -3.58
CA ILE A 1019 -14.16 -51.56 -3.16
C ILE A 1019 -14.28 -51.68 -1.63
N ALA A 1020 -13.63 -52.64 -0.98
CA ALA A 1020 -13.73 -52.85 0.46
C ALA A 1020 -13.09 -51.71 1.27
N HIS A 1021 -11.90 -51.25 0.87
CA HIS A 1021 -11.29 -50.07 1.49
C HIS A 1021 -12.05 -48.78 1.16
N LEU A 1022 -12.54 -48.64 -0.07
CA LEU A 1022 -13.36 -47.49 -0.47
C LEU A 1022 -14.68 -47.41 0.31
N GLN A 1023 -15.40 -48.52 0.46
CA GLN A 1023 -16.61 -48.66 1.27
C GLN A 1023 -16.35 -48.17 2.70
N LYS A 1024 -15.24 -48.61 3.31
CA LYS A 1024 -14.82 -48.19 4.65
C LYS A 1024 -14.54 -46.68 4.72
N VAL A 1025 -13.77 -46.12 3.78
CA VAL A 1025 -13.46 -44.68 3.74
C VAL A 1025 -14.71 -43.81 3.58
N ILE A 1026 -15.65 -44.22 2.72
CA ILE A 1026 -16.93 -43.53 2.52
C ILE A 1026 -17.80 -43.64 3.78
N SER A 1027 -17.91 -44.84 4.37
CA SER A 1027 -18.75 -45.10 5.55
C SER A 1027 -18.25 -44.32 6.78
N GLU A 1028 -16.93 -44.25 6.97
CA GLU A 1028 -16.33 -43.44 8.02
C GLU A 1028 -16.58 -41.94 7.78
N HIS A 1029 -16.44 -41.46 6.55
CA HIS A 1029 -16.70 -40.06 6.21
C HIS A 1029 -18.17 -39.67 6.41
N LEU A 1030 -19.12 -40.51 5.98
CA LEU A 1030 -20.55 -40.27 6.19
C LEU A 1030 -20.93 -40.29 7.68
N ARG A 1031 -20.37 -41.21 8.47
CA ARG A 1031 -20.56 -41.24 9.94
C ARG A 1031 -19.99 -39.98 10.60
N ASN A 1032 -18.75 -39.60 10.29
CA ASN A 1032 -18.13 -38.40 10.85
C ASN A 1032 -18.92 -37.13 10.46
N LEU A 1033 -19.45 -37.06 9.23
CA LEU A 1033 -20.24 -35.94 8.75
C LEU A 1033 -21.61 -35.82 9.46
N LEU A 1034 -22.25 -36.96 9.76
CA LEU A 1034 -23.44 -37.01 10.62
C LEU A 1034 -23.14 -36.53 12.05
N GLU A 1035 -22.04 -37.00 12.65
CA GLU A 1035 -21.59 -36.59 13.98
C GLU A 1035 -21.31 -35.07 14.04
N TYR A 1036 -20.73 -34.47 12.98
CA TYR A 1036 -20.54 -33.03 12.92
C TYR A 1036 -21.82 -32.24 12.62
N LEU A 1037 -22.74 -32.75 11.81
CA LEU A 1037 -24.05 -32.13 11.63
C LEU A 1037 -24.89 -32.16 12.91
N GLU A 1038 -24.80 -33.20 13.74
CA GLU A 1038 -25.44 -33.23 15.06
C GLU A 1038 -24.70 -32.33 16.07
N PHE A 1039 -23.38 -32.18 15.97
CA PHE A 1039 -22.63 -31.23 16.80
C PHE A 1039 -23.00 -29.76 16.52
N TYR A 1040 -23.17 -29.39 15.24
CA TYR A 1040 -23.54 -28.03 14.85
C TYR A 1040 -25.05 -27.76 14.89
N PHE A 1041 -25.89 -28.76 14.66
CA PHE A 1041 -27.35 -28.68 14.73
C PHE A 1041 -27.91 -29.74 15.69
N PRO A 1042 -27.61 -29.64 17.00
CA PRO A 1042 -28.01 -30.66 17.97
C PRO A 1042 -29.53 -30.65 18.14
N SER A 1043 -30.13 -31.82 18.08
CA SER A 1043 -31.59 -32.01 18.03
C SER A 1043 -32.33 -31.31 19.17
N LYS A 1044 -31.72 -31.23 20.36
CA LYS A 1044 -32.21 -30.50 21.56
C LYS A 1044 -32.33 -28.97 21.40
N GLU A 1045 -31.69 -28.36 20.41
CA GLU A 1045 -31.71 -26.92 20.14
C GLU A 1045 -32.42 -26.58 18.81
N ASP A 1046 -33.11 -27.57 18.24
CA ASP A 1046 -33.92 -27.40 17.03
C ASP A 1046 -35.04 -26.35 17.25
N PRO A 1047 -35.14 -25.30 16.41
CA PRO A 1047 -36.15 -24.26 16.56
C PRO A 1047 -37.59 -24.79 16.51
N ARG A 1048 -37.84 -25.99 15.94
CA ARG A 1048 -39.16 -26.62 15.81
C ARG A 1048 -39.68 -27.20 17.12
N ILE A 1049 -38.82 -27.60 18.07
CA ILE A 1049 -39.24 -28.26 19.32
C ILE A 1049 -40.09 -27.31 20.18
N GLY A 1050 -41.28 -27.79 20.58
CA GLY A 1050 -42.29 -27.01 21.31
C GLY A 1050 -42.89 -25.82 20.53
N ASN A 1051 -42.50 -25.64 19.27
CA ASN A 1051 -42.81 -24.50 18.41
C ASN A 1051 -43.43 -24.90 17.06
N SER A 1052 -43.62 -26.19 16.80
CA SER A 1052 -44.15 -26.75 15.54
C SER A 1052 -45.50 -26.14 15.12
N TRP A 1053 -46.33 -25.76 16.09
CA TRP A 1053 -47.56 -25.00 15.90
C TRP A 1053 -47.39 -23.66 15.16
N ILE A 1054 -46.19 -23.06 15.16
CA ILE A 1054 -45.91 -21.83 14.40
C ILE A 1054 -45.87 -22.11 12.89
N GLN A 1055 -45.44 -23.32 12.48
CA GLN A 1055 -45.45 -23.75 11.07
C GLN A 1055 -46.85 -24.15 10.60
N ASN A 1056 -47.61 -24.87 11.44
CA ASN A 1056 -49.01 -25.20 11.18
C ASN A 1056 -49.78 -25.31 12.52
N PRO A 1057 -50.62 -24.31 12.86
CA PRO A 1057 -51.33 -24.30 14.14
C PRO A 1057 -52.59 -25.17 14.15
N PHE A 1058 -52.98 -25.77 13.02
CA PHE A 1058 -54.16 -26.63 12.88
C PHE A 1058 -53.84 -28.13 13.06
N LEU A 1059 -52.58 -28.49 13.29
CA LEU A 1059 -52.17 -29.86 13.62
C LEU A 1059 -52.23 -30.10 15.13
N SER A 1060 -52.82 -31.22 15.52
CA SER A 1060 -52.88 -31.66 16.93
C SER A 1060 -51.48 -32.02 17.44
N SER A 1061 -50.80 -31.07 18.07
CA SER A 1061 -49.49 -31.28 18.72
C SER A 1061 -49.56 -32.44 19.73
N LYS A 1062 -48.64 -33.39 19.60
CA LYS A 1062 -48.39 -34.43 20.62
C LYS A 1062 -47.24 -34.06 21.58
N ASP A 1063 -46.55 -32.97 21.29
CA ASP A 1063 -45.31 -32.58 21.95
C ASP A 1063 -45.56 -31.62 23.12
N SER A 1064 -44.58 -31.54 24.03
CA SER A 1064 -44.51 -30.50 25.07
C SER A 1064 -44.30 -29.12 24.43
N LEU A 1065 -45.38 -28.36 24.31
CA LEU A 1065 -45.37 -27.01 23.74
C LEU A 1065 -44.67 -26.01 24.67
N ASN A 1066 -43.91 -25.07 24.09
CA ASN A 1066 -43.28 -23.97 24.82
C ASN A 1066 -44.28 -22.83 25.09
N LEU A 1067 -45.45 -23.18 25.64
CA LEU A 1067 -46.58 -22.28 25.90
C LEU A 1067 -47.10 -22.45 27.32
N THR A 1068 -47.63 -21.38 27.92
CA THR A 1068 -48.44 -21.49 29.13
C THR A 1068 -49.76 -22.19 28.82
N ILE A 1069 -50.40 -22.80 29.83
CA ILE A 1069 -51.72 -23.44 29.70
C ILE A 1069 -52.74 -22.46 29.08
N THR A 1070 -52.73 -21.20 29.51
CA THR A 1070 -53.58 -20.12 28.97
C THR A 1070 -53.34 -19.77 27.51
N LEU A 1071 -52.13 -20.00 26.98
CA LEU A 1071 -51.81 -19.86 25.55
C LEU A 1071 -52.14 -21.13 24.77
N HIS A 1072 -51.99 -22.31 25.39
CA HIS A 1072 -52.42 -23.58 24.81
C HIS A 1072 -53.95 -23.60 24.59
N ASP A 1073 -54.75 -23.13 25.56
CA ASP A 1073 -56.21 -22.99 25.41
C ASP A 1073 -56.60 -22.03 24.27
N LYS A 1074 -55.82 -20.98 24.03
CA LYS A 1074 -56.00 -20.05 22.90
C LYS A 1074 -55.62 -20.72 21.57
N LEU A 1075 -54.54 -21.49 21.56
CA LEU A 1075 -54.08 -22.23 20.37
C LEU A 1075 -55.08 -23.32 19.97
N LEU A 1076 -55.66 -24.04 20.93
CA LEU A 1076 -56.69 -25.04 20.67
C LEU A 1076 -57.95 -24.43 20.02
N LYS A 1077 -58.37 -23.22 20.47
CA LYS A 1077 -59.49 -22.49 19.86
C LYS A 1077 -59.19 -22.07 18.41
N LEU A 1078 -57.98 -21.54 18.17
CA LEU A 1078 -57.49 -21.19 16.84
C LEU A 1078 -57.44 -22.44 15.93
N ALA A 1079 -56.94 -23.57 16.44
CA ALA A 1079 -56.84 -24.84 15.70
C ALA A 1079 -58.21 -25.40 15.27
N THR A 1080 -59.29 -25.06 15.97
CA THR A 1080 -60.67 -25.43 15.61
C THR A 1080 -61.39 -24.41 14.70
N ASP A 1081 -60.77 -23.28 14.37
CA ASP A 1081 -61.37 -22.24 13.54
C ASP A 1081 -61.13 -22.52 12.05
N GLU A 1082 -62.14 -23.13 11.40
CA GLU A 1082 -62.12 -23.41 9.96
C GLU A 1082 -62.05 -22.13 9.10
N GLY A 1083 -62.49 -20.98 9.61
CA GLY A 1083 -62.32 -19.69 8.92
C GLY A 1083 -60.86 -19.24 8.90
N LEU A 1084 -60.14 -19.40 10.01
CA LEU A 1084 -58.69 -19.20 10.08
C LEU A 1084 -57.92 -20.25 9.28
N LYS A 1085 -58.38 -21.50 9.22
CA LYS A 1085 -57.79 -22.57 8.41
C LYS A 1085 -57.89 -22.28 6.92
N ILE A 1086 -59.06 -21.87 6.44
CA ILE A 1086 -59.24 -21.40 5.04
C ILE A 1086 -58.39 -20.14 4.77
N LYS A 1087 -58.30 -19.19 5.71
CA LYS A 1087 -57.39 -18.01 5.59
C LYS A 1087 -55.91 -18.43 5.52
N PHE A 1088 -55.50 -19.48 6.23
CA PHE A 1088 -54.12 -20.03 6.22
C PHE A 1088 -53.78 -20.64 4.86
N GLU A 1089 -54.62 -21.57 4.37
CA GLU A 1089 -54.46 -22.23 3.07
C GLU A 1089 -54.44 -21.24 1.89
N ASN A 1090 -55.15 -20.12 2.00
CA ASN A 1090 -55.20 -19.05 0.99
C ASN A 1090 -54.16 -17.92 1.19
N THR A 1091 -53.26 -17.98 2.18
CA THR A 1091 -52.27 -16.91 2.42
C THR A 1091 -50.88 -17.28 1.92
N ALA A 1092 -50.30 -16.43 1.06
CA ALA A 1092 -49.04 -16.69 0.35
C ALA A 1092 -47.75 -16.72 1.23
N SER A 1093 -47.82 -16.31 2.50
CA SER A 1093 -46.68 -16.21 3.42
C SER A 1093 -47.11 -16.58 4.84
N LEU A 1094 -46.32 -17.41 5.53
CA LEU A 1094 -46.58 -17.78 6.92
C LEU A 1094 -46.57 -16.55 7.85
N ALA A 1095 -45.73 -15.54 7.54
CA ALA A 1095 -45.72 -14.28 8.27
C ALA A 1095 -47.04 -13.52 8.05
N SER A 1096 -47.51 -13.40 6.81
CA SER A 1096 -48.79 -12.76 6.49
C SER A 1096 -50.00 -13.41 7.15
N PHE A 1097 -49.96 -14.71 7.43
CA PHE A 1097 -51.00 -15.37 8.23
C PHE A 1097 -50.97 -14.88 9.69
N TRP A 1098 -49.80 -14.97 10.34
CA TRP A 1098 -49.66 -14.57 11.74
C TRP A 1098 -49.90 -13.07 11.97
N ILE A 1099 -49.58 -12.20 11.01
CA ILE A 1099 -49.90 -10.76 11.05
C ILE A 1099 -51.42 -10.53 11.01
N LYS A 1100 -52.17 -11.25 10.17
CA LYS A 1100 -53.66 -11.15 10.16
C LYS A 1100 -54.26 -11.67 11.46
N VAL A 1101 -53.75 -12.79 11.98
CA VAL A 1101 -54.17 -13.41 13.24
C VAL A 1101 -53.88 -12.53 14.46
N LYS A 1102 -52.92 -11.61 14.38
CA LYS A 1102 -52.52 -10.67 15.44
C LYS A 1102 -53.66 -9.84 16.03
N ASN A 1103 -54.71 -9.58 15.25
CA ASN A 1103 -55.91 -8.87 15.70
C ASN A 1103 -56.85 -9.74 16.55
N GLU A 1104 -56.86 -11.06 16.30
CA GLU A 1104 -57.77 -12.03 16.93
C GLU A 1104 -57.07 -12.76 18.11
N TYR A 1105 -55.78 -13.09 17.96
CA TYR A 1105 -54.94 -13.82 18.93
C TYR A 1105 -53.55 -13.15 19.10
N PRO A 1106 -53.46 -11.93 19.67
CA PRO A 1106 -52.24 -11.11 19.68
C PRO A 1106 -51.03 -11.78 20.34
N GLU A 1107 -51.22 -12.47 21.47
CA GLU A 1107 -50.10 -13.11 22.20
C GLU A 1107 -49.47 -14.28 21.42
N LEU A 1108 -50.29 -15.11 20.75
CA LEU A 1108 -49.80 -16.20 19.91
C LEU A 1108 -49.10 -15.67 18.67
N ALA A 1109 -49.69 -14.67 18.03
CA ALA A 1109 -49.08 -13.98 16.89
C ALA A 1109 -47.74 -13.32 17.26
N GLU A 1110 -47.61 -12.72 18.45
CA GLU A 1110 -46.34 -12.12 18.90
C GLU A 1110 -45.25 -13.20 19.07
N ILE A 1111 -45.54 -14.35 19.67
CA ILE A 1111 -44.58 -15.46 19.83
C ILE A 1111 -44.18 -16.05 18.47
N ALA A 1112 -45.15 -16.22 17.56
CA ALA A 1112 -44.92 -16.67 16.19
C ALA A 1112 -44.03 -15.70 15.42
N LEU A 1113 -44.39 -14.41 15.37
CA LEU A 1113 -43.66 -13.38 14.63
C LEU A 1113 -42.27 -13.13 15.21
N LYS A 1114 -42.08 -13.08 16.55
CA LYS A 1114 -40.76 -13.04 17.19
C LYS A 1114 -39.84 -14.19 16.74
N SER A 1115 -40.41 -15.35 16.40
CA SER A 1115 -39.65 -16.53 15.95
C SER A 1115 -39.42 -16.55 14.43
N LEU A 1116 -40.35 -16.00 13.63
CA LEU A 1116 -40.23 -15.86 12.17
C LEU A 1116 -39.30 -14.69 11.76
N LEU A 1117 -39.19 -13.66 12.60
CA LEU A 1117 -38.27 -12.54 12.44
C LEU A 1117 -36.79 -12.93 12.52
N LEU A 1118 -36.43 -14.13 12.99
CA LEU A 1118 -35.03 -14.56 13.11
C LEU A 1118 -34.40 -14.84 11.73
N PHE A 1119 -33.23 -14.24 11.47
CA PHE A 1119 -32.42 -14.53 10.28
C PHE A 1119 -31.71 -15.90 10.41
N PRO A 1120 -31.78 -16.78 9.39
CA PRO A 1120 -31.11 -18.08 9.44
C PRO A 1120 -29.85 -18.22 8.53
N SER A 1121 -29.65 -17.35 7.53
CA SER A 1121 -28.67 -17.55 6.46
C SER A 1121 -27.88 -16.31 6.04
N THR A 1122 -26.65 -16.51 5.57
CA THR A 1122 -25.72 -15.51 4.99
C THR A 1122 -26.20 -14.80 3.72
N TYR A 1123 -27.28 -15.28 3.07
CA TYR A 1123 -27.64 -14.91 1.69
C TYR A 1123 -27.67 -13.40 1.39
N LEU A 1124 -28.20 -12.58 2.30
CA LEU A 1124 -28.22 -11.12 2.12
C LEU A 1124 -26.81 -10.52 2.16
N CYS A 1125 -25.96 -10.95 3.10
CA CYS A 1125 -24.57 -10.49 3.20
C CYS A 1125 -23.71 -10.97 2.03
N GLU A 1126 -23.91 -12.20 1.54
CA GLU A 1126 -23.28 -12.67 0.30
C GLU A 1126 -23.68 -11.81 -0.92
N THR A 1127 -24.96 -11.43 -0.99
CA THR A 1127 -25.50 -10.52 -2.01
C THR A 1127 -24.92 -9.10 -1.87
N GLY A 1128 -24.74 -8.63 -0.64
CA GLY A 1128 -24.09 -7.36 -0.30
C GLY A 1128 -22.62 -7.33 -0.71
N LEU A 1129 -21.84 -8.35 -0.33
CA LEU A 1129 -20.42 -8.50 -0.65
C LEU A 1129 -20.18 -8.69 -2.16
N SER A 1130 -21.05 -9.42 -2.85
CA SER A 1130 -21.08 -9.48 -4.31
C SER A 1130 -21.31 -8.10 -4.94
N THR A 1131 -22.26 -7.33 -4.41
CA THR A 1131 -22.58 -5.98 -4.88
C THR A 1131 -21.45 -4.98 -4.60
N LEU A 1132 -20.84 -5.03 -3.42
CA LEU A 1132 -19.63 -4.28 -3.05
C LEU A 1132 -18.48 -4.55 -4.04
N SER A 1133 -18.27 -5.81 -4.39
CA SER A 1133 -17.20 -6.23 -5.33
C SER A 1133 -17.38 -5.68 -6.75
N VAL A 1134 -18.61 -5.38 -7.17
CA VAL A 1134 -18.92 -4.74 -8.46
C VAL A 1134 -18.80 -3.22 -8.37
N ILE A 1135 -19.30 -2.61 -7.30
CA ILE A 1135 -19.29 -1.14 -7.12
C ILE A 1135 -17.85 -0.62 -6.91
N LYS A 1136 -17.08 -1.27 -6.01
CA LYS A 1136 -15.74 -0.84 -5.59
C LYS A 1136 -14.66 -1.59 -6.34
N THR A 1137 -14.38 -1.17 -7.57
CA THR A 1137 -13.31 -1.73 -8.42
C THR A 1137 -11.94 -1.13 -8.09
N LYS A 1138 -10.87 -1.65 -8.70
CA LYS A 1138 -9.50 -1.08 -8.61
C LYS A 1138 -9.40 0.39 -9.03
N HIS A 1139 -10.35 0.88 -9.85
CA HIS A 1139 -10.42 2.28 -10.31
C HIS A 1139 -11.43 3.12 -9.51
N ARG A 1140 -12.07 2.56 -8.47
CA ARG A 1140 -13.08 3.22 -7.62
C ARG A 1140 -12.83 2.93 -6.13
N ASN A 1141 -11.57 2.69 -5.74
CA ASN A 1141 -11.20 2.28 -4.38
C ASN A 1141 -11.38 3.38 -3.32
N SER A 1142 -11.45 4.65 -3.72
CA SER A 1142 -11.76 5.80 -2.85
C SER A 1142 -13.26 6.06 -2.64
N LEU A 1143 -14.15 5.35 -3.35
CA LEU A 1143 -15.60 5.63 -3.32
C LEU A 1143 -16.21 5.35 -1.94
N ASN A 1144 -16.99 6.29 -1.41
CA ASN A 1144 -17.88 6.05 -0.28
C ASN A 1144 -18.99 5.06 -0.70
N ILE A 1145 -18.91 3.84 -0.17
CA ILE A 1145 -19.75 2.71 -0.56
C ILE A 1145 -21.16 2.75 0.04
N HIS A 1146 -21.39 3.46 1.14
CA HIS A 1146 -22.63 3.35 1.92
C HIS A 1146 -23.87 3.72 1.08
N TYR A 1147 -23.81 4.86 0.39
CA TYR A 1147 -24.91 5.37 -0.41
C TYR A 1147 -25.22 4.51 -1.66
N PRO A 1148 -24.24 4.16 -2.54
CA PRO A 1148 -24.51 3.29 -3.68
C PRO A 1148 -24.90 1.87 -3.25
N LEU A 1149 -24.36 1.33 -2.14
CA LEU A 1149 -24.84 0.05 -1.59
C LEU A 1149 -26.32 0.12 -1.22
N ARG A 1150 -26.74 1.14 -0.45
CA ARG A 1150 -28.15 1.29 -0.03
C ARG A 1150 -29.09 1.36 -1.23
N VAL A 1151 -28.78 2.20 -2.24
CA VAL A 1151 -29.64 2.34 -3.43
C VAL A 1151 -29.64 1.09 -4.32
N ALA A 1152 -28.54 0.32 -4.35
CA ALA A 1152 -28.43 -0.92 -5.14
C ALA A 1152 -29.00 -2.18 -4.47
N LEU A 1153 -29.12 -2.20 -3.14
CA LEU A 1153 -29.56 -3.37 -2.37
C LEU A 1153 -31.00 -3.27 -1.84
N SER A 1154 -31.47 -2.05 -1.55
CA SER A 1154 -32.79 -1.83 -0.94
C SER A 1154 -33.94 -1.90 -1.95
N SER A 1155 -35.08 -2.44 -1.52
CA SER A 1155 -36.31 -2.52 -2.34
C SER A 1155 -37.17 -1.26 -2.23
N ILE A 1156 -36.98 -0.45 -1.19
CA ILE A 1156 -37.66 0.83 -0.95
C ILE A 1156 -37.49 1.75 -2.17
N GLN A 1157 -38.56 2.46 -2.53
CA GLN A 1157 -38.52 3.47 -3.60
C GLN A 1157 -38.37 4.87 -3.00
N PRO A 1158 -37.41 5.69 -3.45
CA PRO A 1158 -37.19 7.02 -2.91
C PRO A 1158 -38.33 7.98 -3.26
N ARG A 1159 -38.73 8.81 -2.29
CA ARG A 1159 -39.81 9.81 -2.40
C ARG A 1159 -39.35 11.00 -3.25
N LEU A 1160 -39.30 10.79 -4.57
CA LEU A 1160 -38.78 11.78 -5.53
C LEU A 1160 -39.43 13.17 -5.39
N ASP A 1161 -40.72 13.21 -5.05
CA ASP A 1161 -41.46 14.45 -4.82
C ASP A 1161 -40.94 15.25 -3.61
N LYS A 1162 -40.71 14.57 -2.48
CA LYS A 1162 -40.07 15.12 -1.26
C LYS A 1162 -38.64 15.59 -1.53
N LEU A 1163 -37.91 14.89 -2.42
CA LEU A 1163 -36.56 15.29 -2.83
C LEU A 1163 -36.56 16.52 -3.76
N THR A 1164 -37.54 16.63 -4.67
CA THR A 1164 -37.64 17.79 -5.57
C THR A 1164 -38.22 19.04 -4.92
N SER A 1165 -39.09 18.92 -3.91
CA SER A 1165 -39.69 20.08 -3.23
C SER A 1165 -38.74 20.78 -2.25
N LYS A 1166 -37.76 20.07 -1.70
CA LYS A 1166 -36.77 20.60 -0.74
C LYS A 1166 -35.65 21.46 -1.37
N LYS A 1167 -35.71 21.82 -2.65
CA LYS A 1167 -34.56 22.41 -3.38
C LYS A 1167 -34.86 23.70 -4.14
N GLN A 1168 -34.05 24.72 -3.86
CA GLN A 1168 -33.80 25.79 -4.83
C GLN A 1168 -32.91 25.28 -5.98
N ALA A 1169 -33.12 25.84 -7.16
CA ALA A 1169 -32.65 25.30 -8.42
C ALA A 1169 -31.43 26.07 -8.93
N HIS A 1170 -30.24 25.50 -8.77
CA HIS A 1170 -28.97 26.06 -9.26
C HIS A 1170 -28.44 25.22 -10.42
N LEU A 1171 -28.24 25.85 -11.59
CA LEU A 1171 -27.49 25.26 -12.70
C LEU A 1171 -26.08 24.86 -12.27
N SER A 1172 -25.56 23.78 -12.85
CA SER A 1172 -24.11 23.62 -12.98
C SER A 1172 -23.59 24.67 -13.98
N HIS A 1173 -22.43 25.23 -13.68
CA HIS A 1173 -21.62 25.94 -14.67
C HIS A 1173 -21.14 24.98 -15.78
#